data_AF-K5BBP2-F1
#
_entry.id   AF-K5BBP2-F1
#
_cell.length_a   1.000
_cell.length_b   1.000
_cell.length_c   1.000
_cell.angle_alpha   90.00
_cell.angle_beta   90.00
_cell.angle_gamma   90.00
#
_symmetry.space_group_name_H-M   'P 1'
#
loop_
_entity.id
_entity.type
_entity.pdbx_description
1 polymer ?
#
loop_
_entity_poly.entity_id
_entity_poly.type
_entity_poly.pdbx_seq_one_letter_code
_entity_poly.pdbx_strand_id
1 'polypeptide(L)'
;MRTRVESIDETVARLSVSIEEAAAKAEQAKAEFETVQGRVGELDAGEVGLDEHHERTVAALRLADERVAELQAAERSAERQVASLRARIEALSVGLERKDGAAWLQENQSGTGILGTIADLLKVRPGYEVAIAAVLGAAADAVAADSAAAARAAIAALKQADAGRAAIVLGDWPQHTPAPPGPPPAGARWALDLVDAPERLRAAVAAMLAGVVVVSDLSAALDVVAAQPRLRAVTTDGDVVSAGWVSGGSDRRPSTLEIASEVEKARAELADAERQQAELSAALAGALEEQAARQDAAEQALAALNESDAAISAIYEQLGRLGQEARTAEAEYERLVAQRAELEATRSRTVEELAELEQRLHNAQQEPVFDAEPVDREETLAAAEVARAAEVEARLAVRTAEERANAVRGQADSLRRAAAAEREARVRAQQAREARMHAAAVAAAVAESGRAVAQRLAAVVQIASRVRDQVAAERQERATALAAARDEVNELNTRIAALTEALHRDEVAKAQAALRIEQLEQQVLEQFGMAADDLIAEYGPHVPLPPTEQEIAEYEQAKERGEQVIAPQPMPYDRATQERRAKKAERELAELGRVNPLALEEYAALEERYNFLSTQLEDVKAARKDLLDVIQEVDDRILQVFTEAYYDVEREFREVFASLFPGGEGRLLLTDPDNMLTTGIEVEARPPGKKIKRLSLLSGGEKSLTAVAMLVAIFRARPSPFYVMDEVEAALDDVNLRRLLALFEQLRERSQLIIITHQKPTMEIADALYGVTMRDDGITQVISQRLRGQELVASGTN
;
A
#
# COMPACT_ATOMS: atom_id res chain seq x y z
N MET A 1 -87.39 -30.42 -29.13
CA MET A 1 -86.26 -31.30 -29.49
C MET A 1 -85.60 -30.88 -30.81
N ARG A 2 -86.31 -30.72 -31.93
CA ARG A 2 -85.73 -30.17 -33.19
C ARG A 2 -84.93 -28.88 -33.00
N THR A 3 -85.53 -27.86 -32.36
CA THR A 3 -84.86 -26.58 -32.05
C THR A 3 -83.63 -26.72 -31.15
N ARG A 4 -83.56 -27.79 -30.34
CA ARG A 4 -82.41 -28.06 -29.45
C ARG A 4 -81.25 -28.68 -30.23
N VAL A 5 -81.53 -29.53 -31.23
CA VAL A 5 -80.52 -30.09 -32.14
C VAL A 5 -79.92 -28.99 -33.02
N GLU A 6 -80.76 -28.12 -33.60
CA GLU A 6 -80.30 -26.97 -34.42
C GLU A 6 -79.40 -26.02 -33.61
N SER A 7 -79.76 -25.73 -32.35
CA SER A 7 -78.94 -24.89 -31.47
C SER A 7 -77.59 -25.51 -31.11
N ILE A 8 -77.52 -26.85 -30.97
CA ILE A 8 -76.24 -27.55 -30.75
C ILE A 8 -75.40 -27.51 -32.02
N ASP A 9 -76.00 -27.70 -33.20
CA ASP A 9 -75.32 -27.62 -34.50
C ASP A 9 -74.67 -26.26 -34.77
N GLU A 10 -75.38 -25.16 -34.49
CA GLU A 10 -74.81 -23.81 -34.58
C GLU A 10 -73.65 -23.58 -33.60
N THR A 11 -73.69 -24.24 -32.45
CA THR A 11 -72.65 -24.12 -31.43
C THR A 11 -71.41 -24.95 -31.80
N VAL A 12 -71.59 -26.16 -32.36
CA VAL A 12 -70.48 -26.99 -32.89
C VAL A 12 -69.80 -26.31 -34.08
N ALA A 13 -70.56 -25.68 -34.98
CA ALA A 13 -69.99 -24.94 -36.11
C ALA A 13 -69.12 -23.76 -35.64
N ARG A 14 -69.59 -22.98 -34.66
CA ARG A 14 -68.79 -21.90 -34.06
C ARG A 14 -67.54 -22.42 -33.35
N LEU A 15 -67.65 -23.51 -32.58
CA LEU A 15 -66.50 -24.10 -31.91
C LEU A 15 -65.44 -24.61 -32.89
N SER A 16 -65.86 -25.13 -34.05
CA SER A 16 -64.94 -25.63 -35.08
C SER A 16 -64.06 -24.52 -35.65
N VAL A 17 -64.62 -23.33 -35.89
CA VAL A 17 -63.87 -22.14 -36.31
C VAL A 17 -62.87 -21.72 -35.23
N SER A 18 -63.29 -21.68 -33.97
CA SER A 18 -62.39 -21.34 -32.85
C SER A 18 -61.26 -22.35 -32.64
N ILE A 19 -61.49 -23.64 -32.96
CA ILE A 19 -60.45 -24.68 -32.93
C ILE A 19 -59.41 -24.46 -34.02
N GLU A 20 -59.83 -24.13 -35.25
CA GLU A 20 -58.91 -23.83 -36.35
C GLU A 20 -58.04 -22.59 -36.03
N GLU A 21 -58.65 -21.55 -35.47
CA GLU A 21 -57.93 -20.36 -35.01
C GLU A 21 -56.94 -20.67 -33.87
N ALA A 22 -57.32 -21.50 -32.91
CA ALA A 22 -56.45 -21.93 -31.81
C ALA A 22 -55.30 -22.83 -32.29
N ALA A 23 -55.56 -23.73 -33.24
CA ALA A 23 -54.56 -24.60 -33.84
C ALA A 23 -53.49 -23.78 -34.60
N ALA A 24 -53.91 -22.81 -35.42
CA ALA A 24 -53.00 -21.93 -36.15
C ALA A 24 -52.13 -21.11 -35.19
N LYS A 25 -52.70 -20.61 -34.09
CA LYS A 25 -51.93 -19.92 -33.04
C LYS A 25 -50.92 -20.83 -32.34
N ALA A 26 -51.29 -22.07 -32.04
CA ALA A 26 -50.39 -23.04 -31.41
C ALA A 26 -49.21 -23.41 -32.33
N GLU A 27 -49.46 -23.65 -33.63
CA GLU A 27 -48.40 -23.92 -34.60
C GLU A 27 -47.48 -22.71 -34.78
N GLN A 28 -48.03 -21.49 -34.86
CA GLN A 28 -47.23 -20.27 -34.98
C GLN A 28 -46.33 -20.07 -33.76
N ALA A 29 -46.87 -20.17 -32.54
CA ALA A 29 -46.10 -20.00 -31.31
C ALA A 29 -44.98 -21.06 -31.18
N LYS A 30 -45.23 -22.29 -31.64
CA LYS A 30 -44.24 -23.36 -31.66
C LYS A 30 -43.13 -23.12 -32.69
N ALA A 31 -43.46 -22.66 -33.89
CA ALA A 31 -42.47 -22.31 -34.92
C ALA A 31 -41.57 -21.13 -34.49
N GLU A 32 -42.16 -20.12 -33.83
CA GLU A 32 -41.40 -19.00 -33.25
C GLU A 32 -40.45 -19.46 -32.13
N PHE A 33 -40.90 -20.38 -31.26
CA PHE A 33 -40.06 -20.99 -30.22
C PHE A 33 -38.87 -21.77 -30.83
N GLU A 34 -39.12 -22.65 -31.80
CA GLU A 34 -38.07 -23.45 -32.46
C GLU A 34 -37.04 -22.57 -33.19
N THR A 35 -37.48 -21.45 -33.79
CA THR A 35 -36.60 -20.49 -34.45
C THR A 35 -35.63 -19.83 -33.47
N VAL A 36 -36.12 -19.40 -32.31
CA VAL A 36 -35.27 -18.77 -31.28
C VAL A 36 -34.36 -19.81 -30.62
N GLN A 37 -34.85 -21.04 -30.44
CA GLN A 37 -34.05 -22.15 -29.92
C GLN A 37 -32.83 -22.47 -30.81
N GLY A 38 -32.97 -22.39 -32.13
CA GLY A 38 -31.85 -22.58 -33.06
C GLY A 38 -30.73 -21.54 -32.90
N ARG A 39 -31.05 -20.31 -32.48
CA ARG A 39 -30.08 -19.22 -32.30
C ARG A 39 -29.22 -19.36 -31.05
N VAL A 40 -29.70 -20.08 -30.02
CA VAL A 40 -28.95 -20.35 -28.79
C VAL A 40 -27.68 -21.15 -29.08
N GLY A 41 -27.79 -22.21 -29.92
CA GLY A 41 -26.64 -23.06 -30.23
C GLY A 41 -25.52 -22.38 -31.01
N GLU A 42 -25.81 -21.29 -31.73
CA GLU A 42 -24.79 -20.48 -32.42
C GLU A 42 -24.04 -19.55 -31.45
N LEU A 43 -24.73 -19.07 -30.42
CA LEU A 43 -24.16 -18.16 -29.41
C LEU A 43 -23.32 -18.90 -28.37
N ASP A 44 -23.78 -20.06 -27.89
CA ASP A 44 -23.00 -20.92 -26.98
C ASP A 44 -21.63 -21.30 -27.58
N ALA A 45 -21.55 -21.47 -28.90
CA ALA A 45 -20.28 -21.77 -29.60
C ALA A 45 -19.36 -20.54 -29.70
N GLY A 46 -19.92 -19.33 -29.72
CA GLY A 46 -19.16 -18.07 -29.73
C GLY A 46 -18.62 -17.69 -28.35
N GLU A 47 -19.36 -18.01 -27.29
CA GLU A 47 -19.02 -17.74 -25.88
C GLU A 47 -17.69 -18.40 -25.48
N VAL A 48 -17.49 -19.68 -25.84
CA VAL A 48 -16.24 -20.41 -25.57
C VAL A 48 -15.01 -19.70 -26.13
N GLY A 49 -15.13 -19.05 -27.30
CA GLY A 49 -14.04 -18.28 -27.90
C GLY A 49 -13.74 -16.96 -27.17
N LEU A 50 -14.77 -16.35 -26.56
CA LEU A 50 -14.64 -15.12 -25.77
C LEU A 50 -14.02 -15.40 -24.40
N ASP A 51 -14.40 -16.50 -23.75
CA ASP A 51 -13.78 -16.97 -22.50
C ASP A 51 -12.28 -17.23 -22.68
N GLU A 52 -11.91 -18.03 -23.69
CA GLU A 52 -10.50 -18.30 -24.01
C GLU A 52 -9.73 -17.01 -24.37
N HIS A 53 -10.39 -16.02 -24.97
CA HIS A 53 -9.78 -14.72 -25.23
C HIS A 53 -9.54 -13.92 -23.95
N HIS A 54 -10.55 -13.85 -23.07
CA HIS A 54 -10.44 -13.18 -21.78
C HIS A 54 -9.34 -13.79 -20.92
N GLU A 55 -9.32 -15.11 -20.75
CA GLU A 55 -8.27 -15.82 -20.00
C GLU A 55 -6.86 -15.51 -20.51
N ARG A 56 -6.67 -15.49 -21.85
CA ARG A 56 -5.38 -15.15 -22.46
C ARG A 56 -4.96 -13.71 -22.18
N THR A 57 -5.89 -12.76 -22.26
CA THR A 57 -5.61 -11.34 -22.01
C THR A 57 -5.28 -11.07 -20.53
N VAL A 58 -5.99 -11.72 -19.60
CA VAL A 58 -5.72 -11.63 -18.16
C VAL A 58 -4.37 -12.27 -17.81
N ALA A 59 -4.05 -13.43 -18.38
CA ALA A 59 -2.75 -14.07 -18.18
C ALA A 59 -1.59 -13.20 -18.69
N ALA A 60 -1.80 -12.52 -19.82
CA ALA A 60 -0.86 -11.55 -20.38
C ALA A 60 -0.67 -10.32 -19.49
N LEU A 61 -1.75 -9.75 -18.95
CA LEU A 61 -1.69 -8.63 -18.01
C LEU A 61 -0.89 -9.00 -16.76
N ARG A 62 -1.15 -10.18 -16.17
CA ARG A 62 -0.40 -10.65 -15.00
C ARG A 62 1.11 -10.73 -15.24
N LEU A 63 1.54 -11.19 -16.42
CA LEU A 63 2.96 -11.22 -16.78
C LEU A 63 3.56 -9.81 -16.93
N ALA A 64 2.78 -8.85 -17.43
CA ALA A 64 3.21 -7.45 -17.51
C ALA A 64 3.34 -6.83 -16.11
N ASP A 65 2.38 -7.09 -15.20
CA ASP A 65 2.43 -6.65 -13.81
C ASP A 65 3.69 -7.17 -13.08
N GLU A 66 4.00 -8.47 -13.24
CA GLU A 66 5.20 -9.10 -12.68
C GLU A 66 6.47 -8.43 -13.20
N ARG A 67 6.52 -8.11 -14.50
CA ARG A 67 7.68 -7.44 -15.12
C ARG A 67 7.86 -6.01 -14.63
N VAL A 68 6.77 -5.25 -14.48
CA VAL A 68 6.80 -3.89 -13.92
C VAL A 68 7.31 -3.93 -12.47
N ALA A 69 6.82 -4.85 -11.65
CA ALA A 69 7.24 -5.00 -10.27
C ALA A 69 8.75 -5.34 -10.15
N GLU A 70 9.26 -6.23 -11.01
CA GLU A 70 10.68 -6.57 -11.08
C GLU A 70 11.53 -5.33 -11.43
N LEU A 71 11.14 -4.59 -12.47
CA LEU A 71 11.87 -3.40 -12.93
C LEU A 71 11.84 -2.26 -11.91
N GLN A 72 10.71 -2.02 -11.24
CA GLN A 72 10.60 -1.03 -10.15
C GLN A 72 11.49 -1.38 -8.95
N ALA A 73 11.64 -2.67 -8.62
CA ALA A 73 12.53 -3.10 -7.56
C ALA A 73 14.01 -2.88 -7.95
N ALA A 74 14.36 -3.22 -9.20
CA ALA A 74 15.70 -3.03 -9.73
C ALA A 74 16.09 -1.53 -9.82
N GLU A 75 15.20 -0.67 -10.32
CA GLU A 75 15.43 0.78 -10.43
C GLU A 75 15.68 1.41 -9.05
N ARG A 76 14.84 1.11 -8.05
CA ARG A 76 15.04 1.58 -6.67
C ARG A 76 16.33 1.08 -6.03
N SER A 77 16.84 -0.07 -6.45
CA SER A 77 18.14 -0.57 -5.99
C SER A 77 19.28 0.23 -6.62
N ALA A 78 19.21 0.48 -7.93
CA ALA A 78 20.20 1.27 -8.66
C ALA A 78 20.24 2.72 -8.15
N GLU A 79 19.08 3.34 -7.91
CA GLU A 79 18.98 4.70 -7.37
C GLU A 79 19.63 4.82 -5.99
N ARG A 80 19.42 3.83 -5.10
CA ARG A 80 20.09 3.77 -3.79
C ARG A 80 21.61 3.63 -3.92
N GLN A 81 22.08 2.85 -4.90
CA GLN A 81 23.51 2.70 -5.17
C GLN A 81 24.13 4.02 -5.66
N VAL A 82 23.46 4.72 -6.58
CA VAL A 82 23.87 6.05 -7.05
C VAL A 82 23.96 7.05 -5.90
N ALA A 83 22.93 7.12 -5.05
CA ALA A 83 22.93 8.01 -3.89
C ALA A 83 24.07 7.69 -2.92
N SER A 84 24.32 6.40 -2.64
CA SER A 84 25.40 5.96 -1.78
C SER A 84 26.79 6.29 -2.33
N LEU A 85 27.01 6.12 -3.64
CA LEU A 85 28.28 6.43 -4.29
C LEU A 85 28.54 7.94 -4.33
N ARG A 86 27.51 8.76 -4.61
CA ARG A 86 27.60 10.22 -4.53
C ARG A 86 28.00 10.70 -3.13
N ALA A 87 27.32 10.19 -2.09
CA ALA A 87 27.64 10.52 -0.70
C ALA A 87 29.08 10.09 -0.32
N ARG A 88 29.52 8.92 -0.78
CA ARG A 88 30.90 8.45 -0.57
C ARG A 88 31.93 9.36 -1.26
N ILE A 89 31.68 9.76 -2.50
CA ILE A 89 32.55 10.68 -3.23
C ILE A 89 32.64 12.03 -2.52
N GLU A 90 31.51 12.58 -2.07
CA GLU A 90 31.47 13.84 -1.33
C GLU A 90 32.26 13.74 -0.01
N ALA A 91 32.02 12.70 0.78
CA ALA A 91 32.75 12.47 2.04
C ALA A 91 34.27 12.33 1.84
N LEU A 92 34.70 11.61 0.80
CA LEU A 92 36.13 11.46 0.46
C LEU A 92 36.73 12.76 -0.09
N SER A 93 35.96 13.55 -0.84
CA SER A 93 36.40 14.84 -1.41
C SER A 93 36.60 15.90 -0.33
N VAL A 94 35.73 15.93 0.69
CA VAL A 94 35.92 16.80 1.88
C VAL A 94 37.23 16.46 2.63
N GLY A 95 37.67 15.20 2.57
CA GLY A 95 38.97 14.78 3.11
C GLY A 95 40.17 15.34 2.35
N LEU A 96 40.04 15.62 1.05
CA LEU A 96 41.07 16.22 0.20
C LEU A 96 41.19 17.75 0.40
N GLU A 97 40.12 18.42 0.82
CA GLU A 97 40.06 19.89 0.99
C GLU A 97 40.61 20.41 2.34
N ARG A 98 41.17 19.55 3.18
CA ARG A 98 41.73 19.99 4.47
C ARG A 98 42.96 20.89 4.24
N LYS A 99 42.96 22.03 4.94
CA LYS A 99 43.95 23.11 4.86
C LYS A 99 45.38 22.65 5.21
N ASP A 100 46.08 22.13 4.21
CA ASP A 100 47.53 21.93 4.24
C ASP A 100 48.22 23.00 3.38
N GLY A 101 49.49 23.29 3.67
CA GLY A 101 50.26 24.29 2.91
C GLY A 101 50.36 23.95 1.41
N ALA A 102 50.15 22.69 1.03
CA ALA A 102 50.02 22.25 -0.37
C ALA A 102 48.80 22.87 -1.08
N ALA A 103 47.63 22.84 -0.43
CA ALA A 103 46.39 23.44 -0.97
C ALA A 103 46.51 24.96 -1.07
N TRP A 104 47.09 25.61 -0.05
CA TRP A 104 47.34 27.06 -0.09
C TRP A 104 48.26 27.48 -1.22
N LEU A 105 49.31 26.69 -1.51
CA LEU A 105 50.22 26.92 -2.64
C LEU A 105 49.50 26.75 -3.99
N GLN A 106 48.60 25.77 -4.08
CA GLN A 106 47.81 25.55 -5.28
C GLN A 106 46.81 26.70 -5.52
N GLU A 107 46.18 27.24 -4.48
CA GLU A 107 45.24 28.37 -4.64
C GLU A 107 45.94 29.71 -4.90
N ASN A 108 47.03 30.01 -4.18
CA ASN A 108 47.62 31.37 -4.16
C ASN A 108 48.88 31.52 -5.03
N GLN A 109 49.46 30.43 -5.52
CA GLN A 109 50.68 30.42 -6.34
C GLN A 109 50.53 29.61 -7.65
N SER A 110 49.29 29.34 -8.08
CA SER A 110 48.98 28.77 -9.40
C SER A 110 49.42 29.72 -10.53
N GLY A 111 50.66 29.55 -10.99
CA GLY A 111 51.24 30.38 -12.06
C GLY A 111 52.72 30.74 -11.86
N THR A 112 53.30 30.47 -10.69
CA THR A 112 54.73 30.76 -10.39
C THR A 112 55.65 29.56 -10.59
N GLY A 113 55.25 28.61 -11.45
CA GLY A 113 55.99 27.38 -11.72
C GLY A 113 55.57 26.19 -10.85
N ILE A 114 54.38 26.22 -10.24
CA ILE A 114 53.73 25.07 -9.60
C ILE A 114 52.90 24.31 -10.66
N LEU A 115 53.07 22.98 -10.72
CA LEU A 115 52.48 22.11 -11.74
C LEU A 115 51.21 21.36 -11.29
N GLY A 116 50.96 21.25 -9.97
CA GLY A 116 49.83 20.51 -9.39
C GLY A 116 50.25 19.57 -8.26
N THR A 117 49.31 18.82 -7.67
CA THR A 117 49.64 17.83 -6.62
C THR A 117 50.24 16.56 -7.22
N ILE A 118 51.05 15.83 -6.44
CA ILE A 118 51.56 14.52 -6.86
C ILE A 118 50.43 13.50 -6.98
N ALA A 119 49.39 13.60 -6.15
CA ALA A 119 48.19 12.75 -6.23
C ALA A 119 47.50 12.84 -7.60
N ASP A 120 47.44 14.03 -8.22
CA ASP A 120 46.83 14.21 -9.55
C ASP A 120 47.76 13.83 -10.70
N LEU A 121 49.08 13.94 -10.51
CA LEU A 121 50.07 13.82 -11.58
C LEU A 121 50.68 12.42 -11.67
N LEU A 122 50.68 11.63 -10.60
CA LEU A 122 51.28 10.30 -10.56
C LEU A 122 50.21 9.21 -10.67
N LYS A 123 50.25 8.41 -11.74
CA LYS A 123 49.35 7.26 -11.90
C LYS A 123 49.99 6.00 -11.33
N VAL A 124 49.29 5.31 -10.45
CA VAL A 124 49.75 4.04 -9.87
C VAL A 124 48.92 2.90 -10.45
N ARG A 125 49.53 1.71 -10.62
CA ARG A 125 48.77 0.53 -11.00
C ARG A 125 47.81 0.10 -9.87
N PRO A 126 46.56 -0.29 -10.18
CA PRO A 126 45.58 -0.76 -9.21
C PRO A 126 46.12 -1.81 -8.25
N GLY A 127 45.92 -1.58 -6.94
CA GLY A 127 46.28 -2.51 -5.87
C GLY A 127 47.69 -2.30 -5.28
N TYR A 128 48.37 -1.22 -5.68
CA TYR A 128 49.72 -0.87 -5.22
C TYR A 128 49.82 0.55 -4.64
N GLU A 129 48.71 1.28 -4.56
CA GLU A 129 48.63 2.67 -4.11
C GLU A 129 49.16 2.84 -2.69
N VAL A 130 48.74 1.96 -1.77
CA VAL A 130 49.17 1.94 -0.37
C VAL A 130 50.68 1.73 -0.26
N ALA A 131 51.22 0.77 -1.02
CA ALA A 131 52.64 0.46 -1.05
C ALA A 131 53.48 1.63 -1.59
N ILE A 132 53.05 2.25 -2.69
CA ILE A 132 53.74 3.40 -3.29
C ILE A 132 53.65 4.63 -2.37
N ALA A 133 52.47 4.92 -1.81
CA ALA A 133 52.28 6.01 -0.86
C ALA A 133 53.16 5.86 0.39
N ALA A 134 53.26 4.64 0.94
CA ALA A 134 54.11 4.36 2.10
C ALA A 134 55.61 4.62 1.84
N VAL A 135 56.07 4.37 0.61
CA VAL A 135 57.46 4.61 0.20
C VAL A 135 57.72 6.09 -0.06
N LEU A 136 56.77 6.78 -0.71
CA LEU A 136 56.85 8.22 -1.00
C LEU A 136 56.73 9.07 0.27
N GLY A 137 55.99 8.60 1.28
CA GLY A 137 55.79 9.32 2.54
C GLY A 137 55.22 10.72 2.30
N ALA A 138 55.85 11.75 2.85
CA ALA A 138 55.43 13.15 2.64
C ALA A 138 55.43 13.59 1.16
N ALA A 139 56.15 12.89 0.27
CA ALA A 139 56.13 13.18 -1.16
C ALA A 139 54.84 12.72 -1.85
N ALA A 140 54.04 11.82 -1.24
CA ALA A 140 52.73 11.44 -1.75
C ALA A 140 51.74 12.61 -1.70
N ASP A 141 51.85 13.47 -0.68
CA ASP A 141 51.03 14.67 -0.47
C ASP A 141 51.70 15.96 -0.97
N ALA A 142 52.77 15.83 -1.76
CA ALA A 142 53.55 16.97 -2.22
C ALA A 142 52.93 17.69 -3.41
N VAL A 143 53.36 18.94 -3.60
CA VAL A 143 53.10 19.72 -4.81
C VAL A 143 54.31 19.63 -5.74
N ALA A 144 54.07 19.49 -7.04
CA ALA A 144 55.13 19.47 -8.04
C ALA A 144 55.49 20.90 -8.48
N ALA A 145 56.78 21.22 -8.57
CA ALA A 145 57.29 22.50 -9.04
C ALA A 145 58.19 22.31 -10.27
N ASP A 146 58.14 23.24 -11.22
CA ASP A 146 58.84 23.18 -12.51
C ASP A 146 60.36 23.31 -12.34
N SER A 147 60.83 23.98 -11.27
CA SER A 147 62.25 24.12 -10.97
C SER A 147 62.56 24.28 -9.49
N ALA A 148 63.83 24.07 -9.11
CA ALA A 148 64.34 24.39 -7.78
C ALA A 148 64.15 25.86 -7.39
N ALA A 149 64.12 26.78 -8.37
CA ALA A 149 63.83 28.20 -8.13
C ALA A 149 62.35 28.41 -7.76
N ALA A 150 61.43 27.76 -8.47
CA ALA A 150 59.99 27.80 -8.17
C ALA A 150 59.69 27.19 -6.79
N ALA A 151 60.33 26.06 -6.45
CA ALA A 151 60.19 25.45 -5.13
C ALA A 151 60.66 26.36 -3.98
N ARG A 152 61.77 27.09 -4.17
CA ARG A 152 62.26 28.08 -3.20
C ARG A 152 61.28 29.24 -3.02
N ALA A 153 60.72 29.75 -4.11
CA ALA A 153 59.72 30.81 -4.07
C ALA A 153 58.44 30.36 -3.34
N ALA A 154 57.98 29.14 -3.60
CA ALA A 154 56.83 28.55 -2.92
C ALA A 154 57.04 28.39 -1.40
N ILE A 155 58.20 27.88 -0.96
CA ILE A 155 58.53 27.79 0.48
C ILE A 155 58.62 29.17 1.13
N ALA A 156 59.17 30.16 0.43
CA ALA A 156 59.22 31.53 0.94
C ALA A 156 57.82 32.14 1.10
N ALA A 157 56.92 31.90 0.14
CA ALA A 157 55.54 32.34 0.20
C ALA A 157 54.78 31.72 1.38
N LEU A 158 54.95 30.40 1.62
CA LEU A 158 54.37 29.73 2.78
C LEU A 158 54.80 30.34 4.11
N LYS A 159 56.09 30.68 4.24
CA LYS A 159 56.62 31.31 5.46
C LYS A 159 56.14 32.74 5.66
N GLN A 160 56.00 33.50 4.58
CA GLN A 160 55.51 34.89 4.64
C GLN A 160 54.02 34.97 5.02
N ALA A 161 53.24 33.98 4.59
CA ALA A 161 51.80 33.91 4.85
C ALA A 161 51.41 33.08 6.09
N ASP A 162 52.39 32.54 6.82
CA ASP A 162 52.20 31.56 7.91
C ASP A 162 51.21 30.42 7.54
N ALA A 163 51.29 29.97 6.28
CA ALA A 163 50.31 29.08 5.67
C ALA A 163 50.61 27.58 5.86
N GLY A 164 51.47 27.24 6.83
CA GLY A 164 51.81 25.86 7.18
C GLY A 164 52.99 25.26 6.41
N ARG A 165 53.02 23.92 6.32
CA ARG A 165 54.11 23.14 5.69
C ARG A 165 53.62 22.41 4.44
N ALA A 166 54.49 22.27 3.45
CA ALA A 166 54.25 21.47 2.25
C ALA A 166 55.54 20.78 1.81
N ALA A 167 55.42 19.57 1.28
CA ALA A 167 56.49 18.92 0.54
C ALA A 167 56.42 19.35 -0.94
N ILE A 168 57.59 19.48 -1.59
CA ILE A 168 57.66 19.91 -3.00
C ILE A 168 58.55 18.95 -3.79
N VAL A 169 58.03 18.41 -4.90
CA VAL A 169 58.77 17.56 -5.84
C VAL A 169 59.28 18.40 -7.00
N LEU A 170 60.56 18.23 -7.34
CA LEU A 170 61.25 19.06 -8.34
C LEU A 170 61.17 18.44 -9.75
N GLY A 171 60.66 19.20 -10.71
CA GLY A 171 60.58 18.83 -12.12
C GLY A 171 61.88 19.02 -12.91
N ASP A 172 62.84 19.77 -12.38
CA ASP A 172 64.18 19.95 -12.95
C ASP A 172 65.23 19.03 -12.30
N TRP A 173 64.79 17.98 -11.58
CA TRP A 173 65.70 17.05 -10.94
C TRP A 173 66.62 16.39 -11.98
N PRO A 174 67.95 16.33 -11.75
CA PRO A 174 68.87 15.77 -12.72
C PRO A 174 68.48 14.34 -13.10
N GLN A 175 68.48 14.05 -14.41
CA GLN A 175 68.28 12.70 -14.92
C GLN A 175 69.51 11.82 -14.58
N HIS A 176 69.58 11.39 -13.33
CA HIS A 176 70.43 10.29 -12.89
C HIS A 176 69.48 9.14 -12.56
N THR A 177 69.04 8.41 -13.59
CA THR A 177 68.33 7.16 -13.37
C THR A 177 69.38 6.10 -13.06
N PRO A 178 69.50 5.60 -11.82
CA PRO A 178 70.35 4.45 -11.58
C PRO A 178 69.74 3.30 -12.38
N ALA A 179 70.54 2.60 -13.19
CA ALA A 179 70.06 1.40 -13.87
C ALA A 179 69.57 0.41 -12.80
N PRO A 180 68.39 -0.23 -12.96
CA PRO A 180 67.92 -1.22 -12.00
C PRO A 180 68.97 -2.33 -11.89
N PRO A 181 69.30 -2.80 -10.67
CA PRO A 181 70.29 -3.85 -10.47
C PRO A 181 69.68 -5.19 -10.89
N GLY A 182 69.54 -5.43 -12.20
CA GLY A 182 69.00 -6.68 -12.74
C GLY A 182 67.51 -6.93 -12.47
N PRO A 183 67.02 -8.16 -12.71
CA PRO A 183 65.63 -8.53 -12.45
C PRO A 183 65.31 -8.47 -10.95
N PRO A 184 64.07 -8.13 -10.57
CA PRO A 184 63.68 -8.09 -9.16
C PRO A 184 63.80 -9.50 -8.54
N PRO A 185 64.03 -9.60 -7.22
CA PRO A 185 64.01 -10.88 -6.50
C PRO A 185 62.72 -11.68 -6.76
N ALA A 186 62.79 -13.01 -6.71
CA ALA A 186 61.63 -13.86 -6.97
C ALA A 186 60.45 -13.52 -6.05
N GLY A 187 59.28 -13.23 -6.63
CA GLY A 187 58.09 -12.80 -5.89
C GLY A 187 57.98 -11.28 -5.66
N ALA A 188 58.98 -10.50 -6.07
CA ALA A 188 58.99 -9.05 -5.93
C ALA A 188 58.82 -8.32 -7.28
N ARG A 189 58.29 -7.10 -7.25
CA ARG A 189 58.18 -6.20 -8.42
C ARG A 189 58.90 -4.89 -8.15
N TRP A 190 59.53 -4.29 -9.15
CA TRP A 190 60.09 -2.95 -8.98
C TRP A 190 58.97 -1.93 -8.79
N ALA A 191 59.07 -1.09 -7.76
CA ALA A 191 58.09 -0.03 -7.51
C ALA A 191 57.99 0.94 -8.70
N LEU A 192 59.10 1.16 -9.42
CA LEU A 192 59.14 1.98 -10.63
C LEU A 192 58.31 1.45 -11.80
N ASP A 193 58.15 0.13 -11.90
CA ASP A 193 57.33 -0.46 -12.97
C ASP A 193 55.83 -0.32 -12.68
N LEU A 194 55.46 0.06 -11.45
CA LEU A 194 54.09 0.17 -10.96
C LEU A 194 53.55 1.61 -11.02
N VAL A 195 54.35 2.57 -11.46
CA VAL A 195 53.97 3.97 -11.54
C VAL A 195 54.20 4.55 -12.94
N ASP A 196 53.34 5.46 -13.36
CA ASP A 196 53.48 6.26 -14.57
C ASP A 196 53.45 7.74 -14.21
N ALA A 197 54.50 8.47 -14.59
CA ALA A 197 54.74 9.85 -14.21
C ALA A 197 55.06 10.71 -15.44
N PRO A 198 54.61 11.98 -15.46
CA PRO A 198 54.95 12.94 -16.51
C PRO A 198 56.46 13.05 -16.71
N GLU A 199 56.90 13.34 -17.94
CA GLU A 199 58.32 13.38 -18.31
C GLU A 199 59.16 14.31 -17.42
N ARG A 200 58.58 15.43 -16.98
CA ARG A 200 59.21 16.38 -16.06
C ARG A 200 59.45 15.80 -14.65
N LEU A 201 58.56 14.93 -14.16
CA LEU A 201 58.65 14.37 -12.80
C LEU A 201 59.33 13.01 -12.75
N ARG A 202 59.51 12.36 -13.91
CA ARG A 202 60.06 11.01 -14.03
C ARG A 202 61.40 10.84 -13.31
N ALA A 203 62.30 11.83 -13.39
CA ALA A 203 63.61 11.76 -12.74
C ALA A 203 63.51 11.82 -11.21
N ALA A 204 62.63 12.66 -10.66
CA ALA A 204 62.41 12.78 -9.23
C ALA A 204 61.70 11.52 -8.66
N VAL A 205 60.67 11.02 -9.36
CA VAL A 205 59.98 9.76 -9.00
C VAL A 205 60.95 8.57 -9.09
N ALA A 206 61.79 8.54 -10.14
CA ALA A 206 62.87 7.55 -10.29
C ALA A 206 63.83 7.54 -9.10
N ALA A 207 64.23 8.72 -8.62
CA ALA A 207 65.12 8.84 -7.47
C ALA A 207 64.47 8.38 -6.16
N MET A 208 63.17 8.69 -5.94
CA MET A 208 62.45 8.32 -4.71
C MET A 208 62.15 6.83 -4.61
N LEU A 209 61.87 6.17 -5.74
CA LEU A 209 61.56 4.74 -5.81
C LEU A 209 62.77 3.86 -6.21
N ALA A 210 63.96 4.45 -6.32
CA ALA A 210 65.18 3.73 -6.66
C ALA A 210 65.50 2.66 -5.61
N GLY A 211 65.74 1.42 -6.06
CA GLY A 211 66.07 0.30 -5.16
C GLY A 211 64.89 -0.16 -4.30
N VAL A 212 63.66 0.20 -4.65
CA VAL A 212 62.44 -0.20 -3.93
C VAL A 212 61.73 -1.33 -4.68
N VAL A 213 61.40 -2.39 -3.96
CA VAL A 213 60.60 -3.51 -4.47
C VAL A 213 59.32 -3.71 -3.66
N VAL A 214 58.26 -4.10 -4.34
CA VAL A 214 56.95 -4.42 -3.74
C VAL A 214 56.81 -5.93 -3.63
N VAL A 215 56.41 -6.40 -2.45
CA VAL A 215 56.23 -7.82 -2.09
C VAL A 215 54.86 -8.05 -1.45
N SER A 216 54.46 -9.33 -1.30
CA SER A 216 53.13 -9.70 -0.78
C SER A 216 52.96 -9.45 0.72
N ASP A 217 53.99 -9.68 1.51
CA ASP A 217 53.88 -9.72 2.97
C ASP A 217 55.20 -9.35 3.66
N LEU A 218 55.11 -9.11 4.97
CA LEU A 218 56.23 -8.63 5.77
C LEU A 218 57.39 -9.64 5.86
N SER A 219 57.09 -10.94 5.81
CA SER A 219 58.12 -11.98 5.83
C SER A 219 58.96 -11.91 4.56
N ALA A 220 58.29 -11.83 3.40
CA ALA A 220 58.96 -11.65 2.12
C ALA A 220 59.77 -10.35 2.07
N ALA A 221 59.28 -9.27 2.70
CA ALA A 221 59.99 -8.00 2.78
C ALA A 221 61.30 -8.10 3.58
N LEU A 222 61.26 -8.78 4.73
CA LEU A 222 62.43 -9.03 5.57
C LEU A 222 63.47 -9.93 4.87
N ASP A 223 63.03 -11.00 4.21
CA ASP A 223 63.92 -11.92 3.49
C ASP A 223 64.66 -11.23 2.34
N VAL A 224 63.95 -10.38 1.58
CA VAL A 224 64.52 -9.62 0.47
C VAL A 224 65.59 -8.63 0.96
N VAL A 225 65.32 -7.88 2.03
CA VAL A 225 66.26 -6.90 2.58
C VAL A 225 67.44 -7.57 3.29
N ALA A 226 67.23 -8.73 3.92
CA ALA A 226 68.32 -9.52 4.51
C ALA A 226 69.28 -10.06 3.43
N ALA A 227 68.74 -10.52 2.29
CA ALA A 227 69.55 -11.00 1.16
C ALA A 227 70.23 -9.85 0.39
N GLN A 228 69.57 -8.70 0.27
CA GLN A 228 70.10 -7.52 -0.41
C GLN A 228 69.88 -6.25 0.44
N PRO A 229 70.81 -5.93 1.37
CA PRO A 229 70.66 -4.79 2.28
C PRO A 229 70.66 -3.41 1.60
N ARG A 230 70.93 -3.36 0.29
CA ARG A 230 70.84 -2.13 -0.52
C ARG A 230 69.43 -1.84 -1.04
N LEU A 231 68.52 -2.81 -0.95
CA LEU A 231 67.13 -2.66 -1.36
C LEU A 231 66.26 -2.25 -0.18
N ARG A 232 65.14 -1.58 -0.50
CA ARG A 232 64.00 -1.38 0.38
C ARG A 232 62.86 -2.24 -0.13
N ALA A 233 62.17 -2.95 0.75
CA ALA A 233 60.98 -3.72 0.40
C ALA A 233 59.75 -3.07 1.03
N VAL A 234 58.64 -3.03 0.28
CA VAL A 234 57.33 -2.59 0.79
C VAL A 234 56.28 -3.64 0.53
N THR A 235 55.42 -3.93 1.52
CA THR A 235 54.28 -4.83 1.35
C THR A 235 53.13 -4.14 0.62
N THR A 236 52.19 -4.90 0.07
CA THR A 236 50.95 -4.33 -0.49
C THR A 236 50.14 -3.54 0.54
N ASP A 237 50.30 -3.88 1.83
CA ASP A 237 49.63 -3.22 2.95
C ASP A 237 50.38 -1.97 3.46
N GLY A 238 51.53 -1.65 2.86
CA GLY A 238 52.29 -0.43 3.15
C GLY A 238 53.35 -0.56 4.24
N ASP A 239 53.68 -1.77 4.69
CA ASP A 239 54.80 -1.98 5.61
C ASP A 239 56.13 -1.86 4.86
N VAL A 240 57.00 -0.97 5.33
CA VAL A 240 58.28 -0.67 4.71
C VAL A 240 59.41 -1.28 5.53
N VAL A 241 60.24 -2.09 4.87
CA VAL A 241 61.45 -2.70 5.42
C VAL A 241 62.67 -2.10 4.72
N SER A 242 63.66 -1.68 5.51
CA SER A 242 64.95 -1.17 5.03
C SER A 242 66.09 -1.71 5.89
N ALA A 243 67.33 -1.43 5.51
CA ALA A 243 68.50 -1.84 6.29
C ALA A 243 68.45 -1.22 7.70
N GLY A 244 68.18 -2.06 8.70
CA GLY A 244 68.22 -1.69 10.12
C GLY A 244 66.93 -1.10 10.69
N TRP A 245 65.83 -0.99 9.93
CA TRP A 245 64.54 -0.55 10.47
C TRP A 245 63.34 -1.07 9.66
N VAL A 246 62.19 -1.16 10.34
CA VAL A 246 60.89 -1.56 9.80
C VAL A 246 59.86 -0.54 10.25
N SER A 247 58.97 -0.11 9.37
CA SER A 247 57.83 0.76 9.68
C SER A 247 56.56 0.14 9.13
N GLY A 248 55.53 0.00 9.97
CA GLY A 248 54.27 -0.63 9.64
C GLY A 248 53.26 -0.49 10.78
N GLY A 249 51.99 -0.86 10.55
CA GLY A 249 50.93 -0.80 11.56
C GLY A 249 49.59 -0.26 11.03
N SER A 250 48.54 -0.38 11.86
CA SER A 250 47.14 -0.16 11.45
C SER A 250 46.60 1.27 11.59
N ASP A 251 47.31 2.17 12.28
CA ASP A 251 46.85 3.56 12.55
C ASP A 251 47.46 4.57 11.56
N ARG A 252 47.47 4.21 10.27
CA ARG A 252 48.00 5.06 9.20
C ARG A 252 46.90 5.95 8.64
N ARG A 253 47.13 7.26 8.60
CA ARG A 253 46.26 8.17 7.85
C ARG A 253 46.44 7.91 6.34
N PRO A 254 45.35 7.69 5.58
CA PRO A 254 45.44 7.55 4.12
C PRO A 254 46.07 8.80 3.51
N SER A 255 46.98 8.62 2.55
CA SER A 255 47.56 9.74 1.80
C SER A 255 46.54 10.33 0.82
N THR A 256 46.78 11.57 0.39
CA THR A 256 45.99 12.23 -0.67
C THR A 256 45.98 11.42 -1.97
N LEU A 257 47.06 10.70 -2.28
CA LEU A 257 47.16 9.78 -3.43
C LEU A 257 46.18 8.60 -3.30
N GLU A 258 46.04 8.00 -2.12
CA GLU A 258 45.09 6.92 -1.89
C GLU A 258 43.63 7.40 -1.93
N ILE A 259 43.35 8.55 -1.32
CA ILE A 259 42.01 9.13 -1.32
C ILE A 259 41.60 9.53 -2.75
N ALA A 260 42.50 10.14 -3.52
CA ALA A 260 42.26 10.50 -4.93
C ALA A 260 41.96 9.27 -5.78
N SER A 261 42.71 8.17 -5.62
CA SER A 261 42.46 6.91 -6.32
C SER A 261 41.11 6.28 -5.94
N GLU A 262 40.74 6.30 -4.65
CA GLU A 262 39.44 5.80 -4.20
C GLU A 262 38.28 6.66 -4.72
N VAL A 263 38.46 7.98 -4.84
CA VAL A 263 37.49 8.89 -5.46
C VAL A 263 37.35 8.61 -6.96
N GLU A 264 38.44 8.41 -7.70
CA GLU A 264 38.37 8.06 -9.12
C GLU A 264 37.66 6.72 -9.35
N LYS A 265 37.95 5.72 -8.53
CA LYS A 265 37.27 4.42 -8.56
C LYS A 265 35.77 4.57 -8.28
N ALA A 266 35.41 5.30 -7.22
CA ALA A 266 34.01 5.54 -6.88
C ALA A 266 33.27 6.34 -7.97
N ARG A 267 33.94 7.27 -8.67
CA ARG A 267 33.39 8.00 -9.82
C ARG A 267 33.13 7.09 -11.02
N ALA A 268 34.03 6.13 -11.29
CA ALA A 268 33.82 5.14 -12.35
C ALA A 268 32.62 4.23 -12.02
N GLU A 269 32.55 3.73 -10.77
CA GLU A 269 31.41 2.93 -10.29
C GLU A 269 30.10 3.72 -10.33
N LEU A 270 30.13 5.03 -10.02
CA LEU A 270 28.96 5.90 -10.11
C LEU A 270 28.48 6.05 -11.56
N ALA A 271 29.39 6.29 -12.50
CA ALA A 271 29.04 6.41 -13.91
C ALA A 271 28.41 5.13 -14.47
N ASP A 272 28.87 3.97 -14.01
CA ASP A 272 28.30 2.67 -14.38
C ASP A 272 26.90 2.48 -13.77
N ALA A 273 26.73 2.82 -12.49
CA ALA A 273 25.45 2.75 -11.79
C ALA A 273 24.40 3.73 -12.38
N GLU A 274 24.80 4.94 -12.76
CA GLU A 274 23.93 5.93 -13.41
C GLU A 274 23.47 5.46 -14.80
N ARG A 275 24.35 4.82 -15.58
CA ARG A 275 23.95 4.20 -16.86
C ARG A 275 22.94 3.07 -16.63
N GLN A 276 23.20 2.20 -15.66
CA GLN A 276 22.27 1.12 -15.32
C GLN A 276 20.91 1.65 -14.84
N GLN A 277 20.89 2.71 -14.03
CA GLN A 277 19.66 3.37 -13.61
C GLN A 277 18.87 3.90 -14.81
N ALA A 278 19.54 4.58 -15.74
CA ALA A 278 18.89 5.11 -16.94
C ALA A 278 18.31 4.01 -17.84
N GLU A 279 19.03 2.90 -18.03
CA GLU A 279 18.54 1.73 -18.77
C GLU A 279 17.32 1.09 -18.11
N LEU A 280 17.35 0.92 -16.78
CA LEU A 280 16.23 0.37 -16.01
C LEU A 280 15.01 1.29 -16.04
N SER A 281 15.22 2.59 -15.95
CA SER A 281 14.13 3.58 -16.02
C SER A 281 13.46 3.58 -17.39
N ALA A 282 14.24 3.49 -18.48
CA ALA A 282 13.71 3.36 -19.83
C ALA A 282 12.97 2.03 -20.04
N ALA A 283 13.50 0.92 -19.52
CA ALA A 283 12.83 -0.38 -19.57
C ALA A 283 11.53 -0.38 -18.76
N LEU A 284 11.51 0.27 -17.60
CA LEU A 284 10.31 0.42 -16.76
C LEU A 284 9.23 1.24 -17.48
N ALA A 285 9.60 2.35 -18.12
CA ALA A 285 8.66 3.15 -18.92
C ALA A 285 7.99 2.31 -20.01
N GLY A 286 8.77 1.52 -20.77
CA GLY A 286 8.20 0.61 -21.79
C GLY A 286 7.34 -0.51 -21.20
N ALA A 287 7.70 -1.03 -20.02
CA ALA A 287 6.90 -2.04 -19.33
C ALA A 287 5.56 -1.49 -18.80
N LEU A 288 5.54 -0.23 -18.34
CA LEU A 288 4.32 0.45 -17.92
C LEU A 288 3.37 0.72 -19.10
N GLU A 289 3.90 1.11 -20.25
CA GLU A 289 3.09 1.26 -21.48
C GLU A 289 2.49 -0.08 -21.92
N GLU A 290 3.28 -1.16 -21.89
CA GLU A 290 2.79 -2.50 -22.19
C GLU A 290 1.73 -2.97 -21.18
N GLN A 291 1.93 -2.72 -19.89
CA GLN A 291 0.97 -3.03 -18.84
C GLN A 291 -0.37 -2.34 -19.10
N ALA A 292 -0.36 -1.04 -19.42
CA ALA A 292 -1.57 -0.29 -19.76
C ALA A 292 -2.28 -0.90 -20.99
N ALA A 293 -1.53 -1.23 -22.05
CA ALA A 293 -2.09 -1.86 -23.24
C ALA A 293 -2.71 -3.24 -22.96
N ARG A 294 -2.09 -4.05 -22.09
CA ARG A 294 -2.65 -5.34 -21.67
C ARG A 294 -3.88 -5.18 -20.77
N GLN A 295 -3.91 -4.14 -19.94
CA GLN A 295 -5.06 -3.82 -19.12
C GLN A 295 -6.26 -3.46 -20.00
N ASP A 296 -6.08 -2.55 -20.96
CA ASP A 296 -7.12 -2.17 -21.91
C ASP A 296 -7.64 -3.38 -22.69
N ALA A 297 -6.75 -4.28 -23.13
CA ALA A 297 -7.14 -5.50 -23.84
C ALA A 297 -7.96 -6.47 -22.95
N ALA A 298 -7.59 -6.61 -21.68
CA ALA A 298 -8.33 -7.46 -20.73
C ALA A 298 -9.72 -6.88 -20.41
N GLU A 299 -9.82 -5.55 -20.26
CA GLU A 299 -11.09 -4.84 -20.07
C GLU A 299 -12.01 -4.98 -21.29
N GLN A 300 -11.47 -4.87 -22.50
CA GLN A 300 -12.22 -5.08 -23.74
C GLN A 300 -12.72 -6.53 -23.87
N ALA A 301 -11.87 -7.51 -23.55
CA ALA A 301 -12.27 -8.92 -23.60
C ALA A 301 -13.37 -9.23 -22.56
N LEU A 302 -13.28 -8.66 -21.36
CA LEU A 302 -14.31 -8.79 -20.33
C LEU A 302 -15.63 -8.11 -20.75
N ALA A 303 -15.56 -6.94 -21.37
CA ALA A 303 -16.74 -6.25 -21.88
C ALA A 303 -17.45 -7.07 -22.96
N ALA A 304 -16.70 -7.67 -23.89
CA ALA A 304 -17.26 -8.55 -24.92
C ALA A 304 -17.91 -9.80 -24.33
N LEU A 305 -17.33 -10.38 -23.27
CA LEU A 305 -17.91 -11.52 -22.57
C LEU A 305 -19.25 -11.14 -21.90
N ASN A 306 -19.27 -10.03 -21.14
CA ASN A 306 -20.50 -9.55 -20.49
C ASN A 306 -21.60 -9.20 -21.52
N GLU A 307 -21.24 -8.67 -22.69
CA GLU A 307 -22.21 -8.40 -23.77
C GLU A 307 -22.81 -9.70 -24.33
N SER A 308 -21.99 -10.75 -24.47
CA SER A 308 -22.45 -12.08 -24.87
C SER A 308 -23.38 -12.70 -23.82
N ASP A 309 -23.01 -12.65 -22.55
CA ASP A 309 -23.82 -13.17 -21.43
C ASP A 309 -25.19 -12.50 -21.38
N ALA A 310 -25.23 -11.16 -21.52
CA ALA A 310 -26.47 -10.41 -21.56
C ALA A 310 -27.35 -10.80 -22.76
N ALA A 311 -26.74 -11.02 -23.93
CA ALA A 311 -27.45 -11.47 -25.13
C ALA A 311 -28.02 -12.89 -24.96
N ILE A 312 -27.26 -13.80 -24.36
CA ILE A 312 -27.68 -15.17 -24.04
C ILE A 312 -28.84 -15.15 -23.04
N SER A 313 -28.72 -14.39 -21.95
CA SER A 313 -29.79 -14.20 -20.95
C SER A 313 -31.10 -13.68 -21.57
N ALA A 314 -31.01 -12.66 -22.44
CA ALA A 314 -32.17 -12.11 -23.14
C ALA A 314 -32.86 -13.15 -24.04
N ILE A 315 -32.08 -14.02 -24.69
CA ILE A 315 -32.63 -15.08 -25.53
C ILE A 315 -33.28 -16.17 -24.67
N TYR A 316 -32.69 -16.56 -23.55
CA TYR A 316 -33.33 -17.51 -22.62
C TYR A 316 -34.65 -16.98 -22.05
N GLU A 317 -34.73 -15.69 -21.73
CA GLU A 317 -35.99 -15.04 -21.31
C GLU A 317 -37.04 -15.09 -22.44
N GLN A 318 -36.63 -14.75 -23.66
CA GLN A 318 -37.49 -14.85 -24.84
C GLN A 318 -37.97 -16.29 -25.08
N LEU A 319 -37.09 -17.28 -24.90
CA LEU A 319 -37.41 -18.70 -25.02
C LEU A 319 -38.42 -19.14 -23.96
N GLY A 320 -38.25 -18.66 -22.72
CA GLY A 320 -39.20 -18.90 -21.63
C GLY A 320 -40.59 -18.33 -21.91
N ARG A 321 -40.66 -17.09 -22.42
CA ARG A 321 -41.91 -16.44 -22.83
C ARG A 321 -42.60 -17.20 -23.96
N LEU A 322 -41.89 -17.47 -25.06
CA LEU A 322 -42.43 -18.19 -26.22
C LEU A 322 -42.84 -19.63 -25.86
N GLY A 323 -42.08 -20.30 -24.99
CA GLY A 323 -42.42 -21.64 -24.50
C GLY A 323 -43.67 -21.65 -23.61
N GLN A 324 -43.92 -20.58 -22.86
CA GLN A 324 -45.17 -20.42 -22.12
C GLN A 324 -46.36 -20.11 -23.05
N GLU A 325 -46.16 -19.26 -24.05
CA GLU A 325 -47.17 -18.94 -25.06
C GLU A 325 -47.58 -20.19 -25.86
N ALA A 326 -46.61 -20.98 -26.34
CA ALA A 326 -46.86 -22.24 -27.04
C ALA A 326 -47.67 -23.23 -26.18
N ARG A 327 -47.27 -23.44 -24.90
CA ARG A 327 -48.01 -24.31 -23.97
C ARG A 327 -49.43 -23.83 -23.71
N THR A 328 -49.64 -22.52 -23.60
CA THR A 328 -50.95 -21.94 -23.33
C THR A 328 -51.86 -22.07 -24.55
N ALA A 329 -51.34 -21.80 -25.75
CA ALA A 329 -52.07 -21.96 -27.01
C ALA A 329 -52.44 -23.43 -27.27
N GLU A 330 -51.54 -24.37 -26.99
CA GLU A 330 -51.81 -25.81 -27.14
C GLU A 330 -52.86 -26.30 -26.14
N ALA A 331 -52.79 -25.87 -24.87
CA ALA A 331 -53.81 -26.20 -23.88
C ALA A 331 -55.20 -25.61 -24.22
N GLU A 332 -55.24 -24.41 -24.81
CA GLU A 332 -56.50 -23.81 -25.29
C GLU A 332 -57.10 -24.60 -26.45
N TYR A 333 -56.27 -24.99 -27.42
CA TYR A 333 -56.66 -25.85 -28.53
C TYR A 333 -57.23 -27.19 -28.03
N GLU A 334 -56.51 -27.90 -27.15
CA GLU A 334 -56.97 -29.17 -26.58
C GLU A 334 -58.30 -29.03 -25.83
N ARG A 335 -58.47 -27.95 -25.07
CA ARG A 335 -59.72 -27.65 -24.34
C ARG A 335 -60.90 -27.46 -25.29
N LEU A 336 -60.73 -26.70 -26.37
CA LEU A 336 -61.78 -26.46 -27.35
C LEU A 336 -62.15 -27.75 -28.09
N VAL A 337 -61.16 -28.58 -28.44
CA VAL A 337 -61.39 -29.91 -29.03
C VAL A 337 -62.21 -30.80 -28.10
N ALA A 338 -61.88 -30.83 -26.81
CA ALA A 338 -62.64 -31.59 -25.82
C ALA A 338 -64.10 -31.10 -25.66
N GLN A 339 -64.31 -29.78 -25.62
CA GLN A 339 -65.65 -29.18 -25.58
C GLN A 339 -66.49 -29.54 -26.82
N ARG A 340 -65.87 -29.58 -28.00
CA ARG A 340 -66.57 -30.00 -29.23
C ARG A 340 -67.03 -31.44 -29.14
N ALA A 341 -66.14 -32.33 -28.69
CA ALA A 341 -66.45 -33.75 -28.54
C ALA A 341 -67.62 -33.98 -27.56
N GLU A 342 -67.68 -33.23 -26.44
CA GLU A 342 -68.79 -33.31 -25.49
C GLU A 342 -70.13 -32.82 -26.08
N LEU A 343 -70.10 -31.72 -26.84
CA LEU A 343 -71.27 -31.20 -27.54
C LEU A 343 -71.77 -32.16 -28.62
N GLU A 344 -70.87 -32.75 -29.41
CA GLU A 344 -71.20 -33.76 -30.43
C GLU A 344 -71.82 -35.03 -29.80
N ALA A 345 -71.32 -35.47 -28.63
CA ALA A 345 -71.91 -36.57 -27.87
C ALA A 345 -73.31 -36.22 -27.32
N THR A 346 -73.52 -34.97 -26.91
CA THR A 346 -74.84 -34.47 -26.44
C THR A 346 -75.83 -34.33 -27.59
N ARG A 347 -75.36 -33.87 -28.75
CA ARG A 347 -76.13 -33.82 -29.99
C ARG A 347 -76.66 -35.20 -30.37
N SER A 348 -75.77 -36.20 -30.39
CA SER A 348 -76.10 -37.57 -30.79
C SER A 348 -77.23 -38.14 -29.92
N ARG A 349 -77.12 -37.97 -28.59
CA ARG A 349 -78.19 -38.36 -27.63
C ARG A 349 -79.51 -37.63 -27.90
N THR A 350 -79.47 -36.32 -28.16
CA THR A 350 -80.70 -35.51 -28.40
C THR A 350 -81.38 -35.90 -29.72
N VAL A 351 -80.61 -36.29 -30.74
CA VAL A 351 -81.13 -36.79 -32.03
C VAL A 351 -81.80 -38.15 -31.85
N GLU A 352 -81.19 -39.06 -31.08
CA GLU A 352 -81.81 -40.35 -30.74
C GLU A 352 -83.15 -40.17 -30.00
N GLU A 353 -83.20 -39.29 -28.99
CA GLU A 353 -84.44 -38.97 -28.26
C GLU A 353 -85.52 -38.34 -29.16
N LEU A 354 -85.13 -37.48 -30.10
CA LEU A 354 -86.06 -36.86 -31.06
C LEU A 354 -86.70 -37.92 -31.97
N ALA A 355 -85.89 -38.84 -32.50
CA ALA A 355 -86.38 -39.91 -33.37
C ALA A 355 -87.38 -40.82 -32.64
N GLU A 356 -87.12 -41.14 -31.38
CA GLU A 356 -88.04 -41.93 -30.55
C GLU A 356 -89.38 -41.21 -30.34
N LEU A 357 -89.37 -39.91 -30.06
CA LEU A 357 -90.58 -39.11 -29.87
C LEU A 357 -91.40 -38.92 -31.17
N GLU A 358 -90.73 -38.76 -32.31
CA GLU A 358 -91.39 -38.66 -33.62
C GLU A 358 -92.10 -39.97 -34.00
N GLN A 359 -91.47 -41.11 -33.72
CA GLN A 359 -92.08 -42.43 -33.92
C GLN A 359 -93.34 -42.62 -33.05
N ARG A 360 -93.33 -42.13 -31.80
CA ARG A 360 -94.50 -42.18 -30.90
C ARG A 360 -95.64 -41.29 -31.39
N LEU A 361 -95.33 -40.11 -31.95
CA LEU A 361 -96.33 -39.20 -32.51
C LEU A 361 -97.00 -39.79 -33.77
N HIS A 362 -96.20 -40.41 -34.66
CA HIS A 362 -96.71 -41.05 -35.87
C HIS A 362 -97.72 -42.17 -35.55
N ASN A 363 -97.39 -43.00 -34.55
CA ASN A 363 -98.28 -44.09 -34.10
C ASN A 363 -99.59 -43.57 -33.49
N ALA A 364 -99.58 -42.40 -32.83
CA ALA A 364 -100.78 -41.79 -32.24
C ALA A 364 -101.68 -41.09 -33.27
N GLN A 365 -101.20 -40.81 -34.49
CA GLN A 365 -101.95 -40.13 -35.55
C GLN A 365 -102.67 -41.08 -36.53
N GLN A 366 -102.47 -42.41 -36.43
CA GLN A 366 -103.04 -43.41 -37.33
C GLN A 366 -104.24 -44.18 -36.78
N GLU A 367 -104.90 -43.70 -35.71
CA GLU A 367 -106.05 -44.40 -35.13
C GLU A 367 -107.38 -43.96 -35.80
N PRO A 368 -108.11 -44.84 -36.50
CA PRO A 368 -109.42 -44.50 -37.07
C PRO A 368 -110.53 -44.68 -36.03
N VAL A 369 -111.41 -43.68 -35.93
CA VAL A 369 -112.66 -43.74 -35.15
C VAL A 369 -113.75 -44.38 -36.02
N PHE A 370 -114.43 -45.42 -35.52
CA PHE A 370 -115.64 -45.98 -36.13
C PHE A 370 -116.75 -46.23 -35.08
N ASP A 371 -117.95 -45.74 -35.41
CA ASP A 371 -119.25 -46.10 -34.83
C ASP A 371 -119.85 -47.29 -35.60
N ALA A 372 -120.39 -48.31 -34.92
CA ALA A 372 -121.58 -49.08 -35.33
C ALA A 372 -122.00 -50.17 -34.31
N GLU A 373 -123.29 -50.08 -33.93
CA GLU A 373 -124.35 -51.05 -33.54
C GLU A 373 -124.10 -52.55 -33.16
N PRO A 374 -125.05 -53.14 -32.39
CA PRO A 374 -124.77 -54.22 -31.45
C PRO A 374 -124.90 -55.62 -32.06
N VAL A 375 -123.85 -56.42 -31.91
CA VAL A 375 -123.88 -57.88 -32.12
C VAL A 375 -123.13 -58.53 -30.94
N ASP A 376 -123.68 -59.66 -30.50
CA ASP A 376 -123.37 -60.45 -29.30
C ASP A 376 -121.93 -60.29 -28.74
N ARG A 377 -121.83 -59.54 -27.64
CA ARG A 377 -120.58 -58.89 -27.20
C ARG A 377 -119.81 -59.64 -26.11
N GLU A 378 -120.39 -60.61 -25.41
CA GLU A 378 -119.73 -61.18 -24.23
C GLU A 378 -118.61 -62.18 -24.57
N GLU A 379 -118.76 -63.03 -25.58
CA GLU A 379 -117.77 -64.07 -25.89
C GLU A 379 -116.58 -63.53 -26.70
N THR A 380 -116.81 -62.56 -27.59
CA THR A 380 -115.77 -61.91 -28.39
C THR A 380 -115.00 -60.85 -27.62
N LEU A 381 -115.63 -60.13 -26.67
CA LEU A 381 -114.90 -59.26 -25.74
C LEU A 381 -114.03 -60.07 -24.78
N ALA A 382 -114.54 -61.18 -24.23
CA ALA A 382 -113.73 -62.04 -23.36
C ALA A 382 -112.50 -62.60 -24.09
N ALA A 383 -112.67 -63.06 -25.35
CA ALA A 383 -111.54 -63.51 -26.18
C ALA A 383 -110.55 -62.37 -26.52
N ALA A 384 -111.05 -61.16 -26.81
CA ALA A 384 -110.22 -59.99 -27.08
C ALA A 384 -109.50 -59.46 -25.83
N GLU A 385 -110.11 -59.53 -24.65
CA GLU A 385 -109.49 -59.19 -23.37
C GLU A 385 -108.41 -60.19 -23.00
N VAL A 386 -108.62 -61.48 -23.21
CA VAL A 386 -107.58 -62.52 -23.03
C VAL A 386 -106.41 -62.31 -24.01
N ALA A 387 -106.69 -62.01 -25.28
CA ALA A 387 -105.65 -61.73 -26.26
C ALA A 387 -104.86 -60.45 -25.95
N ARG A 388 -105.54 -59.37 -25.52
CA ARG A 388 -104.88 -58.14 -25.06
C ARG A 388 -104.07 -58.36 -23.79
N ALA A 389 -104.57 -59.13 -22.84
CA ALA A 389 -103.83 -59.47 -21.62
C ALA A 389 -102.54 -60.24 -21.98
N ALA A 390 -102.61 -61.22 -22.88
CA ALA A 390 -101.45 -61.96 -23.36
C ALA A 390 -100.45 -61.08 -24.13
N GLU A 391 -100.93 -60.14 -24.95
CA GLU A 391 -100.07 -59.18 -25.66
C GLU A 391 -99.36 -58.22 -24.70
N VAL A 392 -100.09 -57.67 -23.72
CA VAL A 392 -99.52 -56.78 -22.70
C VAL A 392 -98.50 -57.53 -21.85
N GLU A 393 -98.78 -58.77 -21.46
CA GLU A 393 -97.85 -59.62 -20.71
C GLU A 393 -96.59 -59.95 -21.52
N ALA A 394 -96.73 -60.26 -22.82
CA ALA A 394 -95.60 -60.48 -23.72
C ALA A 394 -94.74 -59.21 -23.91
N ARG A 395 -95.37 -58.04 -24.09
CA ARG A 395 -94.66 -56.76 -24.19
C ARG A 395 -93.95 -56.40 -22.89
N LEU A 396 -94.59 -56.66 -21.74
CA LEU A 396 -93.96 -56.47 -20.43
C LEU A 396 -92.76 -57.40 -20.30
N ALA A 397 -92.88 -58.68 -20.68
CA ALA A 397 -91.78 -59.64 -20.64
C ALA A 397 -90.59 -59.23 -21.50
N VAL A 398 -90.82 -58.73 -22.73
CA VAL A 398 -89.75 -58.21 -23.61
C VAL A 398 -89.07 -57.00 -22.99
N ARG A 399 -89.84 -56.02 -22.51
CA ARG A 399 -89.27 -54.81 -21.90
C ARG A 399 -88.46 -55.13 -20.63
N THR A 400 -88.95 -56.07 -19.83
CA THR A 400 -88.23 -56.55 -18.64
C THR A 400 -86.94 -57.28 -19.03
N ALA A 401 -86.94 -58.02 -20.14
CA ALA A 401 -85.75 -58.69 -20.66
C ALA A 401 -84.73 -57.68 -21.24
N GLU A 402 -85.19 -56.64 -21.93
CA GLU A 402 -84.35 -55.55 -22.45
C GLU A 402 -83.71 -54.72 -21.35
N GLU A 403 -84.48 -54.35 -20.31
CA GLU A 403 -83.95 -53.66 -19.14
C GLU A 403 -82.90 -54.51 -18.41
N ARG A 404 -83.14 -55.81 -18.25
CA ARG A 404 -82.15 -56.74 -17.69
C ARG A 404 -80.90 -56.84 -18.58
N ALA A 405 -81.05 -56.92 -19.90
CA ALA A 405 -79.91 -56.96 -20.81
C ALA A 405 -79.08 -55.66 -20.78
N ASN A 406 -79.74 -54.51 -20.69
CA ASN A 406 -79.07 -53.21 -20.54
C ASN A 406 -78.38 -53.08 -19.19
N ALA A 407 -79.01 -53.54 -18.10
CA ALA A 407 -78.40 -53.58 -16.78
C ALA A 407 -77.13 -54.44 -16.76
N VAL A 408 -77.19 -55.65 -17.33
CA VAL A 408 -76.03 -56.55 -17.46
C VAL A 408 -74.93 -55.94 -18.32
N ARG A 409 -75.28 -55.26 -19.41
CA ARG A 409 -74.31 -54.58 -20.29
C ARG A 409 -73.62 -53.42 -19.58
N GLY A 410 -74.38 -52.58 -18.87
CA GLY A 410 -73.84 -51.49 -18.06
C GLY A 410 -72.92 -52.00 -16.95
N GLN A 411 -73.26 -53.14 -16.34
CA GLN A 411 -72.44 -53.80 -15.32
C GLN A 411 -71.15 -54.39 -15.93
N ALA A 412 -71.22 -54.98 -17.13
CA ALA A 412 -70.04 -55.46 -17.85
C ALA A 412 -69.08 -54.32 -18.23
N ASP A 413 -69.61 -53.19 -18.69
CA ASP A 413 -68.79 -52.03 -19.07
C ASP A 413 -68.22 -51.28 -17.86
N SER A 414 -68.91 -51.28 -16.72
CA SER A 414 -68.33 -50.76 -15.46
C SER A 414 -67.20 -51.66 -14.97
N LEU A 415 -67.37 -52.99 -15.02
CA LEU A 415 -66.32 -53.95 -14.65
C LEU A 415 -65.10 -53.87 -15.59
N ARG A 416 -65.31 -53.64 -16.89
CA ARG A 416 -64.20 -53.42 -17.85
C ARG A 416 -63.43 -52.14 -17.54
N ARG A 417 -64.12 -51.04 -17.25
CA ARG A 417 -63.48 -49.78 -16.85
C ARG A 417 -62.72 -49.91 -15.53
N ALA A 418 -63.31 -50.59 -14.54
CA ALA A 418 -62.63 -50.87 -13.28
C ALA A 418 -61.36 -51.72 -13.48
N ALA A 419 -61.43 -52.76 -14.31
CA ALA A 419 -60.27 -53.60 -14.63
C ALA A 419 -59.18 -52.83 -15.40
N ALA A 420 -59.53 -51.92 -16.30
CA ALA A 420 -58.58 -51.06 -17.01
C ALA A 420 -57.88 -50.09 -16.04
N ALA A 421 -58.65 -49.42 -15.18
CA ALA A 421 -58.12 -48.51 -14.16
C ALA A 421 -57.18 -49.23 -13.18
N GLU A 422 -57.51 -50.46 -12.78
CA GLU A 422 -56.66 -51.25 -11.88
C GLU A 422 -55.35 -51.68 -12.56
N ARG A 423 -55.38 -52.02 -13.85
CA ARG A 423 -54.15 -52.32 -14.61
C ARG A 423 -53.23 -51.10 -14.72
N GLU A 424 -53.78 -49.93 -15.05
CA GLU A 424 -53.00 -48.68 -15.09
C GLU A 424 -52.45 -48.29 -13.72
N ALA A 425 -53.24 -48.44 -12.65
CA ALA A 425 -52.78 -48.17 -11.29
C ALA A 425 -51.63 -49.09 -10.90
N ARG A 426 -51.67 -50.37 -11.29
CA ARG A 426 -50.58 -51.34 -11.07
C ARG A 426 -49.30 -50.94 -11.79
N VAL A 427 -49.40 -50.56 -13.08
CA VAL A 427 -48.24 -50.12 -13.87
C VAL A 427 -47.61 -48.87 -13.27
N ARG A 428 -48.42 -47.85 -12.93
CA ARG A 428 -47.92 -46.63 -12.28
C ARG A 428 -47.28 -46.90 -10.92
N ALA A 429 -47.88 -47.77 -10.11
CA ALA A 429 -47.31 -48.15 -8.82
C ALA A 429 -45.96 -48.88 -8.97
N GLN A 430 -45.82 -49.71 -10.00
CA GLN A 430 -44.56 -50.40 -10.29
C GLN A 430 -43.47 -49.42 -10.77
N GLN A 431 -43.78 -48.54 -11.70
CA GLN A 431 -42.86 -47.48 -12.16
C GLN A 431 -42.42 -46.56 -11.01
N ALA A 432 -43.36 -46.14 -10.16
CA ALA A 432 -43.05 -45.31 -8.99
C ALA A 432 -42.13 -46.05 -8.00
N ARG A 433 -42.30 -47.37 -7.83
CA ARG A 433 -41.44 -48.18 -6.97
C ARG A 433 -40.04 -48.34 -7.56
N GLU A 434 -39.92 -48.56 -8.87
CA GLU A 434 -38.63 -48.63 -9.56
C GLU A 434 -37.88 -47.30 -9.48
N ALA A 435 -38.57 -46.17 -9.70
CA ALA A 435 -38.00 -44.84 -9.54
C ALA A 435 -37.51 -44.58 -8.11
N ARG A 436 -38.29 -44.97 -7.09
CA ARG A 436 -37.88 -44.85 -5.67
C ARG A 436 -36.65 -45.72 -5.35
N MET A 437 -36.60 -46.94 -5.87
CA MET A 437 -35.44 -47.83 -5.67
C MET A 437 -34.17 -47.24 -6.30
N HIS A 438 -34.29 -46.68 -7.50
CA HIS A 438 -33.18 -46.01 -8.16
C HIS A 438 -32.73 -44.75 -7.40
N ALA A 439 -33.66 -43.89 -7.00
CA ALA A 439 -33.37 -42.70 -6.21
C ALA A 439 -32.71 -43.05 -4.86
N ALA A 440 -33.15 -44.11 -4.18
CA ALA A 440 -32.53 -44.59 -2.95
C ALA A 440 -31.10 -45.10 -3.17
N ALA A 441 -30.85 -45.80 -4.29
CA ALA A 441 -29.50 -46.25 -4.65
C ALA A 441 -28.56 -45.07 -4.92
N VAL A 442 -29.02 -44.05 -5.65
CA VAL A 442 -28.26 -42.82 -5.91
C VAL A 442 -27.99 -42.08 -4.59
N ALA A 443 -29.00 -41.90 -3.74
CA ALA A 443 -28.84 -41.25 -2.45
C ALA A 443 -27.83 -41.98 -1.54
N ALA A 444 -27.83 -43.32 -1.55
CA ALA A 444 -26.86 -44.12 -0.83
C ALA A 444 -25.43 -43.91 -1.35
N ALA A 445 -25.24 -43.88 -2.68
CA ALA A 445 -23.95 -43.63 -3.31
C ALA A 445 -23.42 -42.21 -3.03
N VAL A 446 -24.30 -41.20 -3.04
CA VAL A 446 -23.97 -39.82 -2.66
C VAL A 446 -23.58 -39.73 -1.19
N ALA A 447 -24.32 -40.40 -0.29
CA ALA A 447 -24.00 -40.41 1.13
C ALA A 447 -22.65 -41.10 1.44
N GLU A 448 -22.34 -42.19 0.73
CA GLU A 448 -21.04 -42.88 0.83
C GLU A 448 -19.90 -41.98 0.37
N SER A 449 -20.07 -41.34 -0.80
CA SER A 449 -19.09 -40.41 -1.35
C SER A 449 -18.88 -39.19 -0.46
N GLY A 450 -19.97 -38.63 0.07
CA GLY A 450 -19.95 -37.53 1.04
C GLY A 450 -19.19 -37.89 2.31
N ARG A 451 -19.39 -39.10 2.86
CA ARG A 451 -18.62 -39.61 4.02
C ARG A 451 -17.13 -39.73 3.70
N ALA A 452 -16.77 -40.26 2.53
CA ALA A 452 -15.37 -40.38 2.12
C ALA A 452 -14.68 -39.02 1.94
N VAL A 453 -15.37 -38.05 1.33
CA VAL A 453 -14.87 -36.68 1.18
C VAL A 453 -14.71 -36.00 2.53
N ALA A 454 -15.70 -36.11 3.42
CA ALA A 454 -15.64 -35.53 4.76
C ALA A 454 -14.45 -36.06 5.58
N GLN A 455 -14.18 -37.37 5.51
CA GLN A 455 -13.01 -37.98 6.18
C GLN A 455 -11.68 -37.45 5.63
N ARG A 456 -11.56 -37.32 4.30
CA ARG A 456 -10.36 -36.75 3.67
C ARG A 456 -10.17 -35.27 4.03
N LEU A 457 -11.24 -34.48 3.99
CA LEU A 457 -11.20 -33.07 4.40
C LEU A 457 -10.80 -32.93 5.86
N ALA A 458 -11.36 -33.73 6.76
CA ALA A 458 -10.99 -33.71 8.17
C ALA A 458 -9.50 -34.01 8.38
N ALA A 459 -8.93 -34.98 7.64
CA ALA A 459 -7.50 -35.28 7.70
C ALA A 459 -6.63 -34.12 7.20
N VAL A 460 -7.01 -33.49 6.07
CA VAL A 460 -6.29 -32.35 5.50
C VAL A 460 -6.34 -31.15 6.45
N VAL A 461 -7.51 -30.83 7.02
CA VAL A 461 -7.67 -29.74 7.99
C VAL A 461 -6.83 -29.99 9.23
N GLN A 462 -6.76 -31.23 9.74
CA GLN A 462 -5.89 -31.53 10.88
C GLN A 462 -4.40 -31.33 10.56
N ILE A 463 -3.95 -31.71 9.36
CA ILE A 463 -2.56 -31.49 8.94
C ILE A 463 -2.28 -29.99 8.83
N ALA A 464 -3.17 -29.24 8.16
CA ALA A 464 -3.03 -27.80 8.00
C ALA A 464 -3.00 -27.07 9.35
N SER A 465 -3.88 -27.44 10.30
CA SER A 465 -3.88 -26.87 11.65
C SER A 465 -2.58 -27.16 12.40
N ARG A 466 -2.02 -28.37 12.32
CA ARG A 466 -0.73 -28.67 12.97
C ARG A 466 0.41 -27.85 12.38
N VAL A 467 0.46 -27.70 11.06
CA VAL A 467 1.49 -26.89 10.39
C VAL A 467 1.36 -25.42 10.80
N ARG A 468 0.14 -24.88 10.81
CA ARG A 468 -0.15 -23.52 11.27
C ARG A 468 0.32 -23.33 12.71
N ASP A 469 -0.01 -24.26 13.60
CA ASP A 469 0.32 -24.15 15.03
C ASP A 469 1.84 -24.26 15.26
N GLN A 470 2.56 -25.08 14.49
CA GLN A 470 4.03 -25.12 14.50
C GLN A 470 4.64 -23.78 14.05
N VAL A 471 4.20 -23.24 12.91
CA VAL A 471 4.70 -21.96 12.40
C VAL A 471 4.39 -20.81 13.37
N ALA A 472 3.22 -20.83 14.01
CA ALA A 472 2.86 -19.85 15.03
C ALA A 472 3.78 -19.92 16.26
N ALA A 473 4.13 -21.13 16.70
CA ALA A 473 5.08 -21.33 17.80
C ALA A 473 6.50 -20.84 17.44
N GLU A 474 7.00 -21.20 16.26
CA GLU A 474 8.32 -20.72 15.78
C GLU A 474 8.37 -19.20 15.64
N ARG A 475 7.28 -18.59 15.15
CA ARG A 475 7.17 -17.13 15.06
C ARG A 475 7.23 -16.48 16.45
N GLN A 476 6.53 -17.05 17.43
CA GLN A 476 6.52 -16.52 18.79
C GLN A 476 7.90 -16.63 19.45
N GLU A 477 8.61 -17.74 19.25
CA GLU A 477 9.98 -17.94 19.74
C GLU A 477 10.95 -16.92 19.12
N ARG A 478 10.89 -16.73 17.79
CA ARG A 478 11.72 -15.73 17.10
C ARG A 478 11.39 -14.29 17.53
N ALA A 479 10.11 -13.99 17.75
CA ALA A 479 9.67 -12.67 18.21
C ALA A 479 10.19 -12.36 19.63
N THR A 480 10.16 -13.35 20.53
CA THR A 480 10.70 -13.20 21.88
C THR A 480 12.23 -13.08 21.88
N ALA A 481 12.93 -13.85 21.04
CA ALA A 481 14.38 -13.71 20.87
C ALA A 481 14.78 -12.33 20.31
N LEU A 482 14.02 -11.81 19.33
CA LEU A 482 14.26 -10.47 18.76
C LEU A 482 14.01 -9.36 19.80
N ALA A 483 12.99 -9.49 20.64
CA ALA A 483 12.72 -8.53 21.71
C ALA A 483 13.87 -8.50 22.72
N ALA A 484 14.33 -9.67 23.16
CA ALA A 484 15.48 -9.79 24.08
C ALA A 484 16.76 -9.17 23.49
N ALA A 485 17.06 -9.42 22.22
CA ALA A 485 18.22 -8.84 21.55
C ALA A 485 18.12 -7.31 21.42
N ARG A 486 16.91 -6.77 21.20
CA ARG A 486 16.69 -5.31 21.16
C ARG A 486 16.90 -4.67 22.53
N ASP A 487 16.41 -5.32 23.58
CA ASP A 487 16.60 -4.85 24.96
C ASP A 487 18.10 -4.85 25.33
N GLU A 488 18.83 -5.90 24.96
CA GLU A 488 20.28 -5.98 25.16
C GLU A 488 21.04 -4.87 24.40
N VAL A 489 20.68 -4.59 23.14
CA VAL A 489 21.26 -3.49 22.37
C VAL A 489 20.99 -2.14 23.03
N ASN A 490 19.78 -1.91 23.55
CA ASN A 490 19.44 -0.67 24.25
C ASN A 490 20.22 -0.52 25.57
N GLU A 491 20.40 -1.61 26.32
CA GLU A 491 21.22 -1.61 27.53
C GLU A 491 22.69 -1.33 27.21
N LEU A 492 23.24 -1.94 26.16
CA LEU A 492 24.62 -1.68 25.72
C LEU A 492 24.80 -0.23 25.25
N ASN A 493 23.85 0.31 24.49
CA ASN A 493 23.90 1.71 24.03
C ASN A 493 23.83 2.71 25.19
N THR A 494 22.97 2.47 26.18
CA THR A 494 22.92 3.33 27.38
C THR A 494 24.21 3.25 28.18
N ARG A 495 24.85 2.07 28.24
CA ARG A 495 26.16 1.88 28.88
C ARG A 495 27.30 2.57 28.13
N ILE A 496 27.29 2.51 26.79
CA ILE A 496 28.24 3.25 25.94
C ILE A 496 28.08 4.76 26.14
N ALA A 497 26.86 5.27 26.16
CA ALA A 497 26.60 6.69 26.40
C ALA A 497 27.12 7.14 27.77
N ALA A 498 26.86 6.36 28.83
CA ALA A 498 27.34 6.66 30.17
C ALA A 498 28.88 6.63 30.27
N LEU A 499 29.55 5.67 29.61
CA LEU A 499 31.01 5.59 29.57
C LEU A 499 31.63 6.75 28.77
N THR A 500 31.00 7.14 27.66
CA THR A 500 31.45 8.26 26.82
C THR A 500 31.36 9.58 27.58
N GLU A 501 30.25 9.81 28.29
CA GLU A 501 30.06 10.98 29.15
C GLU A 501 31.08 11.03 30.31
N ALA A 502 31.37 9.87 30.92
CA ALA A 502 32.40 9.78 31.96
C ALA A 502 33.80 10.10 31.41
N LEU A 503 34.17 9.52 30.26
CA LEU A 503 35.44 9.79 29.60
C LEU A 503 35.59 11.28 29.25
N HIS A 504 34.54 11.88 28.67
CA HIS A 504 34.57 13.30 28.32
C HIS A 504 34.76 14.19 29.57
N ARG A 505 34.07 13.87 30.68
CA ARG A 505 34.25 14.58 31.95
C ARG A 505 35.69 14.50 32.46
N ASP A 506 36.30 13.31 32.40
CA ASP A 506 37.67 13.10 32.85
C ASP A 506 38.69 13.81 31.95
N GLU A 507 38.46 13.81 30.62
CA GLU A 507 39.29 14.55 29.66
C GLU A 507 39.22 16.05 29.90
N VAL A 508 38.01 16.60 30.15
CA VAL A 508 37.83 18.01 30.49
C VAL A 508 38.53 18.34 31.81
N ALA A 509 38.39 17.51 32.84
CA ALA A 509 39.07 17.72 34.12
C ALA A 509 40.61 17.69 33.97
N LYS A 510 41.13 16.77 33.16
CA LYS A 510 42.56 16.67 32.85
C LYS A 510 43.05 17.90 32.09
N ALA A 511 42.31 18.37 31.09
CA ALA A 511 42.63 19.57 30.32
C ALA A 511 42.60 20.83 31.21
N GLN A 512 41.61 20.96 32.10
CA GLN A 512 41.52 22.04 33.08
C GLN A 512 42.70 22.02 34.07
N ALA A 513 43.09 20.85 34.56
CA ALA A 513 44.25 20.70 35.45
C ALA A 513 45.55 21.04 34.72
N ALA A 514 45.74 20.57 33.49
CA ALA A 514 46.92 20.89 32.67
C ALA A 514 47.01 22.39 32.39
N LEU A 515 45.92 23.03 31.95
CA LEU A 515 45.85 24.46 31.74
C LEU A 515 46.12 25.23 33.04
N ARG A 516 45.65 24.74 34.19
CA ARG A 516 45.91 25.38 35.48
C ARG A 516 47.39 25.30 35.87
N ILE A 517 48.05 24.17 35.60
CA ILE A 517 49.49 24.02 35.80
C ILE A 517 50.24 24.98 34.89
N GLU A 518 49.92 24.99 33.59
CA GLU A 518 50.54 25.88 32.60
C GLU A 518 50.34 27.37 32.97
N GLN A 519 49.14 27.76 33.39
CA GLN A 519 48.87 29.12 33.88
C GLN A 519 49.71 29.48 35.11
N LEU A 520 49.90 28.54 36.03
CA LEU A 520 50.73 28.76 37.22
C LEU A 520 52.21 28.86 36.85
N GLU A 521 52.68 28.02 35.92
CA GLU A 521 54.06 28.06 35.40
C GLU A 521 54.33 29.36 34.63
N GLN A 522 53.41 29.77 33.77
CA GLN A 522 53.49 31.04 33.04
C GLN A 522 53.40 32.23 33.99
N GLN A 523 52.50 32.20 34.98
CA GLN A 523 52.42 33.25 35.99
C GLN A 523 53.75 33.35 36.78
N VAL A 524 54.38 32.22 37.11
CA VAL A 524 55.69 32.22 37.75
C VAL A 524 56.76 32.83 36.85
N LEU A 525 56.77 32.46 35.57
CA LEU A 525 57.72 32.99 34.59
C LEU A 525 57.51 34.49 34.35
N GLU A 526 56.27 34.97 34.25
CA GLU A 526 55.95 36.37 34.01
C GLU A 526 56.17 37.26 35.24
N GLN A 527 55.75 36.81 36.42
CA GLN A 527 55.86 37.61 37.64
C GLN A 527 57.29 37.62 38.20
N PHE A 528 58.03 36.53 38.05
CA PHE A 528 59.35 36.37 38.68
C PHE A 528 60.49 36.20 37.68
N GLY A 529 60.23 35.97 36.38
CA GLY A 529 61.27 35.86 35.35
C GLY A 529 62.06 34.54 35.38
N MET A 530 61.54 33.52 36.05
CA MET A 530 62.22 32.27 36.35
C MET A 530 61.34 31.05 36.05
N ALA A 531 61.93 29.89 35.81
CA ALA A 531 61.18 28.64 35.70
C ALA A 531 60.60 28.21 37.06
N ALA A 532 59.46 27.52 37.05
CA ALA A 532 58.76 27.11 38.28
C ALA A 532 59.60 26.20 39.18
N ASP A 533 60.37 25.29 38.59
CA ASP A 533 61.28 24.40 39.32
C ASP A 533 62.41 25.19 40.01
N ASP A 534 62.96 26.20 39.34
CA ASP A 534 64.02 27.06 39.89
C ASP A 534 63.47 27.95 41.02
N LEU A 535 62.25 28.49 40.86
CA LEU A 535 61.57 29.25 41.92
C LEU A 535 61.39 28.39 43.19
N ILE A 536 60.96 27.13 43.03
CA ILE A 536 60.78 26.21 44.16
C ILE A 536 62.13 25.84 44.78
N ALA A 537 63.18 25.63 43.97
CA ALA A 537 64.50 25.24 44.45
C ALA A 537 65.26 26.38 45.16
N GLU A 538 65.13 27.62 44.67
CA GLU A 538 65.87 28.79 45.19
C GLU A 538 65.08 29.62 46.21
N TYR A 539 63.75 29.63 46.13
CA TYR A 539 62.86 30.47 46.95
C TYR A 539 61.76 29.67 47.66
N GLY A 540 61.84 28.34 47.64
CA GLY A 540 60.91 27.49 48.34
C GLY A 540 60.96 27.68 49.86
N PRO A 541 59.92 27.23 50.61
CA PRO A 541 59.83 27.40 52.07
C PRO A 541 60.98 26.76 52.86
N HIS A 542 61.78 25.91 52.21
CA HIS A 542 62.93 25.21 52.75
C HIS A 542 64.25 25.98 52.57
N VAL A 543 64.25 27.11 51.85
CA VAL A 543 65.42 27.97 51.63
C VAL A 543 65.41 29.16 52.62
N PRO A 544 66.51 29.43 53.35
CA PRO A 544 66.59 30.57 54.27
C PRO A 544 66.56 31.93 53.54
N LEU A 545 65.83 32.91 54.09
CA LEU A 545 65.75 34.25 53.50
C LEU A 545 67.06 35.03 53.69
N PRO A 546 67.51 35.79 52.68
CA PRO A 546 68.63 36.70 52.84
C PRO A 546 68.27 37.84 53.81
N PRO A 547 69.25 38.42 54.52
CA PRO A 547 69.04 39.58 55.39
C PRO A 547 68.41 40.75 54.65
N THR A 548 67.62 41.57 55.36
CA THR A 548 66.84 42.65 54.75
C THR A 548 67.73 43.81 54.29
N GLU A 549 67.36 44.52 53.22
CA GLU A 549 68.15 45.67 52.71
C GLU A 549 68.42 46.76 53.76
N GLN A 550 67.51 46.96 54.70
CA GLN A 550 67.72 47.88 55.83
C GLN A 550 68.77 47.36 56.82
N GLU A 551 68.78 46.06 57.12
CA GLU A 551 69.77 45.43 58.00
C GLU A 551 71.15 45.40 57.34
N ILE A 552 71.20 45.23 56.02
CA ILE A 552 72.42 45.32 55.21
C ILE A 552 72.93 46.76 55.14
N ALA A 553 72.04 47.74 54.94
CA ALA A 553 72.40 49.16 54.91
C ALA A 553 72.86 49.67 56.29
N GLU A 554 72.24 49.22 57.37
CA GLU A 554 72.66 49.51 58.74
C GLU A 554 74.02 48.88 59.06
N TYR A 555 74.27 47.65 58.59
CA TYR A 555 75.57 46.98 58.66
C TYR A 555 76.66 47.73 57.88
N GLU A 556 76.38 48.11 56.62
CA GLU A 556 77.32 48.87 55.77
C GLU A 556 77.63 50.25 56.39
N GLN A 557 76.62 50.98 56.87
CA GLN A 557 76.81 52.26 57.53
C GLN A 557 77.54 52.14 58.88
N ALA A 558 77.31 51.09 59.65
CA ALA A 558 78.04 50.85 60.92
C ALA A 558 79.50 50.45 60.67
N LYS A 559 79.76 49.70 59.60
CA LYS A 559 81.10 49.36 59.11
C LYS A 559 81.87 50.60 58.60
N GLU A 560 81.22 51.50 57.88
CA GLU A 560 81.80 52.79 57.46
C GLU A 560 82.13 53.72 58.63
N ARG A 561 81.40 53.61 59.75
CA ARG A 561 81.67 54.33 61.01
C ARG A 561 82.79 53.70 61.87
N GLY A 562 83.37 52.58 61.44
CA GLY A 562 84.51 51.92 62.10
C GLY A 562 84.14 50.99 63.27
N GLU A 563 82.87 50.61 63.42
CA GLU A 563 82.39 49.70 64.47
C GLU A 563 82.63 48.23 64.07
N GLN A 564 83.00 47.36 65.04
CA GLN A 564 83.08 45.91 64.80
C GLN A 564 81.68 45.29 64.85
N VAL A 565 81.04 45.18 63.68
CA VAL A 565 79.71 44.57 63.50
C VAL A 565 79.80 43.24 62.75
N ILE A 566 78.96 42.28 63.14
CA ILE A 566 78.85 40.95 62.52
C ILE A 566 77.83 41.02 61.38
N ALA A 567 78.12 40.37 60.24
CA ALA A 567 77.20 40.32 59.11
C ALA A 567 75.87 39.64 59.53
N PRO A 568 74.71 40.21 59.15
CA PRO A 568 73.42 39.65 59.55
C PRO A 568 73.23 38.24 58.99
N GLN A 569 72.69 37.32 59.80
CA GLN A 569 72.50 35.91 59.42
C GLN A 569 71.18 35.68 58.67
N PRO A 570 71.12 34.70 57.75
CA PRO A 570 69.88 34.33 57.07
C PRO A 570 68.81 33.87 58.06
N MET A 571 67.56 34.25 57.82
CA MET A 571 66.43 33.94 58.70
C MET A 571 65.57 32.79 58.15
N PRO A 572 64.97 31.94 59.00
CA PRO A 572 64.00 30.94 58.56
C PRO A 572 62.75 31.58 57.96
N TYR A 573 62.18 30.96 56.93
CA TYR A 573 60.93 31.40 56.32
C TYR A 573 59.74 31.25 57.29
N ASP A 574 59.15 32.38 57.70
CA ASP A 574 57.88 32.43 58.42
C ASP A 574 56.77 33.00 57.54
N ARG A 575 55.84 32.12 57.15
CA ARG A 575 54.77 32.42 56.20
C ARG A 575 53.89 33.59 56.64
N ALA A 576 53.52 33.65 57.91
CA ALA A 576 52.59 34.66 58.42
C ALA A 576 53.17 36.08 58.37
N THR A 577 54.48 36.22 58.58
CA THR A 577 55.18 37.52 58.54
C THR A 577 55.41 37.99 57.09
N GLN A 578 55.77 37.09 56.17
CA GLN A 578 55.99 37.46 54.77
C GLN A 578 54.69 37.76 54.00
N GLU A 579 53.60 37.02 54.28
CA GLU A 579 52.28 37.32 53.71
C GLU A 579 51.79 38.73 54.09
N ARG A 580 52.10 39.21 55.31
CA ARG A 580 51.77 40.59 55.72
C ARG A 580 52.57 41.65 54.96
N ARG A 581 53.85 41.38 54.66
CA ARG A 581 54.70 42.29 53.89
C ARG A 581 54.28 42.33 52.42
N ALA A 582 54.04 41.17 51.82
CA ALA A 582 53.52 41.06 50.44
C ALA A 582 52.18 41.81 50.29
N LYS A 583 51.26 41.63 51.24
CA LYS A 583 49.95 42.30 51.23
C LYS A 583 50.03 43.83 51.37
N LYS A 584 51.09 44.36 51.99
CA LYS A 584 51.34 45.80 52.04
C LYS A 584 51.84 46.32 50.68
N ALA A 585 52.78 45.63 50.05
CA ALA A 585 53.29 45.96 48.72
C ALA A 585 52.22 45.81 47.62
N GLU A 586 51.37 44.77 47.70
CA GLU A 586 50.23 44.60 46.78
C GLU A 586 49.18 45.69 46.92
N ARG A 587 48.97 46.24 48.13
CA ARG A 587 48.07 47.39 48.35
C ARG A 587 48.60 48.65 47.66
N GLU A 588 49.90 48.89 47.77
CA GLU A 588 50.57 50.01 47.11
C GLU A 588 50.55 49.85 45.58
N LEU A 589 50.65 48.61 45.06
CA LEU A 589 50.49 48.29 43.64
C LEU A 589 49.03 48.39 43.16
N ALA A 590 48.06 48.04 43.99
CA ALA A 590 46.63 48.12 43.68
C ALA A 590 46.10 49.55 43.62
N GLU A 591 46.69 50.48 44.39
CA GLU A 591 46.37 51.92 44.33
C GLU A 591 46.71 52.56 42.98
N LEU A 592 47.66 51.99 42.21
CA LEU A 592 47.99 52.43 40.85
C LEU A 592 46.93 52.05 39.80
N GLY A 593 46.05 51.07 40.09
CA GLY A 593 45.03 50.57 39.16
C GLY A 593 45.60 49.81 37.95
N ARG A 594 44.80 48.93 37.34
CA ARG A 594 45.22 48.17 36.15
C ARG A 594 45.01 48.99 34.88
N VAL A 595 46.09 49.32 34.18
CA VAL A 595 46.05 49.81 32.80
C VAL A 595 45.92 48.59 31.89
N ASN A 596 44.87 48.50 31.08
CA ASN A 596 44.65 47.41 30.12
C ASN A 596 45.26 47.77 28.75
N PRO A 597 46.45 47.25 28.39
CA PRO A 597 47.10 47.57 27.12
C PRO A 597 46.41 46.90 25.91
N LEU A 598 45.56 45.88 26.13
CA LEU A 598 44.85 45.11 25.09
C LEU A 598 43.43 45.61 24.83
N ALA A 599 43.00 46.68 25.51
CA ALA A 599 41.62 47.17 25.44
C ALA A 599 41.14 47.50 24.02
N LEU A 600 42.06 47.86 23.10
CA LEU A 600 41.75 48.11 21.70
C LEU A 600 41.54 46.82 20.89
N GLU A 601 42.28 45.75 21.19
CA GLU A 601 42.15 44.45 20.52
C GLU A 601 40.95 43.66 21.06
N GLU A 602 40.70 43.72 22.38
CA GLU A 602 39.51 43.13 23.00
C GLU A 602 38.22 43.80 22.49
N TYR A 603 38.25 45.12 22.24
CA TYR A 603 37.12 45.84 21.64
C TYR A 603 36.85 45.36 20.20
N ALA A 604 37.90 45.20 19.39
CA ALA A 604 37.78 44.71 18.01
C ALA A 604 37.23 43.27 17.96
N ALA A 605 37.73 42.38 18.83
CA ALA A 605 37.22 41.00 18.93
C ALA A 605 35.78 40.92 19.45
N LEU A 606 35.39 41.80 20.39
CA LEU A 606 33.99 41.90 20.83
C LEU A 606 33.08 42.44 19.73
N GLU A 607 33.55 43.40 18.93
CA GLU A 607 32.80 43.97 17.81
C GLU A 607 32.55 42.92 16.72
N GLU A 608 33.56 42.11 16.38
CA GLU A 608 33.42 41.02 15.42
C GLU A 608 32.44 39.94 15.90
N ARG A 609 32.53 39.56 17.18
CA ARG A 609 31.58 38.62 17.81
C ARG A 609 30.16 39.19 17.88
N TYR A 610 30.02 40.49 18.15
CA TYR A 610 28.73 41.17 18.14
C TYR A 610 28.12 41.16 16.74
N ASN A 611 28.91 41.46 15.70
CA ASN A 611 28.45 41.44 14.31
C ASN A 611 28.03 40.03 13.87
N PHE A 612 28.79 39.00 14.24
CA PHE A 612 28.43 37.60 13.97
C PHE A 612 27.11 37.19 14.66
N LEU A 613 26.99 37.46 15.96
CA LEU A 613 25.77 37.12 16.72
C LEU A 613 24.55 37.93 16.26
N SER A 614 24.75 39.18 15.85
CA SER A 614 23.70 40.03 15.29
C SER A 614 23.20 39.47 13.95
N THR A 615 24.11 39.02 13.08
CA THR A 615 23.75 38.38 11.80
C THR A 615 22.96 37.08 12.04
N GLN A 616 23.44 36.20 12.92
CA GLN A 616 22.74 34.96 13.29
C GLN A 616 21.35 35.23 13.89
N LEU A 617 21.21 36.29 14.68
CA LEU A 617 19.91 36.69 15.25
C LEU A 617 18.94 37.15 14.16
N GLU A 618 19.41 37.93 13.17
CA GLU A 618 18.58 38.35 12.05
C GLU A 618 18.18 37.17 11.16
N ASP A 619 19.06 36.19 10.93
CA ASP A 619 18.72 34.96 10.20
C ASP A 619 17.62 34.15 10.90
N VAL A 620 17.70 34.00 12.23
CA VAL A 620 16.67 33.32 13.01
C VAL A 620 15.34 34.09 13.01
N LYS A 621 15.39 35.43 13.07
CA LYS A 621 14.18 36.26 12.94
C LYS A 621 13.56 36.13 11.55
N ALA A 622 14.37 36.07 10.49
CA ALA A 622 13.90 35.86 9.12
C ALA A 622 13.25 34.48 8.98
N ALA A 623 13.90 33.42 9.43
CA ALA A 623 13.33 32.07 9.41
C ALA A 623 12.01 31.97 10.20
N ARG A 624 11.92 32.64 11.36
CA ARG A 624 10.67 32.74 12.12
C ARG A 624 9.58 33.46 11.33
N LYS A 625 9.92 34.55 10.63
CA LYS A 625 8.98 35.29 9.81
C LYS A 625 8.48 34.42 8.66
N ASP A 626 9.38 33.74 7.94
CA ASP A 626 9.03 32.87 6.82
C ASP A 626 8.09 31.73 7.28
N LEU A 627 8.34 31.14 8.45
CA LEU A 627 7.44 30.15 9.04
C LEU A 627 6.06 30.71 9.38
N LEU A 628 5.98 31.94 9.91
CA LEU A 628 4.71 32.60 10.18
C LEU A 628 3.96 32.94 8.88
N ASP A 629 4.67 33.32 7.83
CA ASP A 629 4.09 33.59 6.52
C ASP A 629 3.53 32.30 5.89
N VAL A 630 4.22 31.16 6.02
CA VAL A 630 3.71 29.84 5.59
C VAL A 630 2.48 29.42 6.39
N ILE A 631 2.46 29.63 7.71
CA ILE A 631 1.28 29.35 8.54
C ILE A 631 0.09 30.19 8.06
N GLN A 632 0.32 31.47 7.76
CA GLN A 632 -0.73 32.34 7.24
C GLN A 632 -1.25 31.87 5.88
N GLU A 633 -0.38 31.44 4.96
CA GLU A 633 -0.79 30.89 3.67
C GLU A 633 -1.64 29.62 3.82
N VAL A 634 -1.26 28.73 4.74
CA VAL A 634 -2.03 27.53 5.07
C VAL A 634 -3.39 27.89 5.67
N ASP A 635 -3.42 28.82 6.63
CA ASP A 635 -4.67 29.27 7.25
C ASP A 635 -5.61 29.92 6.23
N ASP A 636 -5.09 30.76 5.32
CA ASP A 636 -5.86 31.36 4.24
C ASP A 636 -6.44 30.29 3.30
N ARG A 637 -5.65 29.24 3.00
CA ARG A 637 -6.10 28.12 2.18
C ARG A 637 -7.18 27.29 2.88
N ILE A 638 -7.04 27.03 4.18
CA ILE A 638 -8.06 26.35 5.00
C ILE A 638 -9.35 27.18 5.02
N LEU A 639 -9.23 28.50 5.24
CA LEU A 639 -10.36 29.42 5.24
C LEU A 639 -11.11 29.37 3.91
N GLN A 640 -10.39 29.39 2.79
CA GLN A 640 -10.99 29.29 1.46
C GLN A 640 -11.74 27.96 1.29
N VAL A 641 -11.09 26.83 1.55
CA VAL A 641 -11.69 25.50 1.36
C VAL A 641 -12.91 25.30 2.26
N PHE A 642 -12.84 25.74 3.51
CA PHE A 642 -13.96 25.67 4.44
C PHE A 642 -15.12 26.56 3.99
N THR A 643 -14.84 27.78 3.52
CA THR A 643 -15.86 28.71 3.04
C THR A 643 -16.60 28.16 1.82
N GLU A 644 -15.86 27.64 0.85
CA GLU A 644 -16.42 26.97 -0.33
C GLU A 644 -17.28 25.77 0.09
N ALA A 645 -16.76 24.91 0.98
CA ALA A 645 -17.50 23.74 1.48
C ALA A 645 -18.78 24.13 2.23
N TYR A 646 -18.76 25.17 3.05
CA TYR A 646 -19.93 25.65 3.78
C TYR A 646 -21.04 26.09 2.82
N TYR A 647 -20.72 26.92 1.82
CA TYR A 647 -21.71 27.41 0.86
C TYR A 647 -22.26 26.30 -0.04
N ASP A 648 -21.44 25.31 -0.39
CA ASP A 648 -21.92 24.13 -1.11
C ASP A 648 -22.91 23.31 -0.27
N VAL A 649 -22.59 23.04 1.00
CA VAL A 649 -23.50 22.31 1.90
C VAL A 649 -24.77 23.12 2.21
N GLU A 650 -24.70 24.43 2.38
CA GLU A 650 -25.86 25.30 2.62
C GLU A 650 -26.84 25.30 1.45
N ARG A 651 -26.33 25.36 0.22
CA ARG A 651 -27.12 25.24 -1.01
C ARG A 651 -27.81 23.88 -1.11
N GLU A 652 -27.05 22.79 -0.97
CA GLU A 652 -27.59 21.43 -1.06
C GLU A 652 -28.60 21.14 0.08
N PHE A 653 -28.34 21.63 1.29
CA PHE A 653 -29.23 21.44 2.43
C PHE A 653 -30.61 22.03 2.18
N ARG A 654 -30.68 23.21 1.56
CA ARG A 654 -31.94 23.87 1.21
C ARG A 654 -32.76 23.03 0.23
N GLU A 655 -32.10 22.45 -0.78
CA GLU A 655 -32.75 21.61 -1.80
C GLU A 655 -33.22 20.27 -1.21
N VAL A 656 -32.33 19.58 -0.48
CA VAL A 656 -32.61 18.28 0.15
C VAL A 656 -33.73 18.41 1.18
N PHE A 657 -33.73 19.47 2.00
CA PHE A 657 -34.77 19.68 3.00
C PHE A 657 -36.14 19.97 2.36
N ALA A 658 -36.19 20.76 1.28
CA ALA A 658 -37.43 21.03 0.55
C ALA A 658 -38.01 19.78 -0.13
N SER A 659 -37.16 18.85 -0.56
CA SER A 659 -37.56 17.54 -1.09
C SER A 659 -38.18 16.64 -0.01
N LEU A 660 -37.57 16.57 1.19
CA LEU A 660 -38.06 15.77 2.32
C LEU A 660 -39.32 16.34 2.97
N PHE A 661 -39.49 17.66 2.94
CA PHE A 661 -40.64 18.35 3.51
C PHE A 661 -41.26 19.30 2.48
N PRO A 662 -42.21 18.82 1.64
CA PRO A 662 -42.91 19.68 0.69
C PRO A 662 -43.59 20.86 1.40
N GLY A 663 -43.14 22.08 1.12
CA GLY A 663 -43.61 23.32 1.77
C GLY A 663 -42.90 23.69 3.08
N GLY A 664 -41.82 22.99 3.45
CA GLY A 664 -40.91 23.36 4.54
C GLY A 664 -39.67 24.12 4.06
N GLU A 665 -39.01 24.85 4.97
CA GLU A 665 -37.75 25.54 4.70
C GLU A 665 -36.66 25.10 5.69
N GLY A 666 -35.50 24.67 5.17
CA GLY A 666 -34.29 24.42 5.95
C GLY A 666 -33.20 25.44 5.61
N ARG A 667 -32.45 25.91 6.61
CA ARG A 667 -31.30 26.82 6.43
C ARG A 667 -30.17 26.46 7.39
N LEU A 668 -28.94 26.66 6.94
CA LEU A 668 -27.76 26.65 7.79
C LEU A 668 -27.38 28.10 8.14
N LEU A 669 -27.10 28.34 9.41
CA LEU A 669 -26.72 29.64 9.93
C LEU A 669 -25.39 29.53 10.66
N LEU A 670 -24.52 30.50 10.41
CA LEU A 670 -23.29 30.69 11.16
C LEU A 670 -23.59 31.49 12.42
N THR A 671 -23.10 31.06 13.58
CA THR A 671 -23.24 31.83 14.83
C THR A 671 -22.42 33.11 14.79
N ASP A 672 -21.28 33.06 14.10
CA ASP A 672 -20.37 34.18 13.87
C ASP A 672 -19.87 34.17 12.41
N PRO A 673 -20.46 34.96 11.50
CA PRO A 673 -20.11 34.99 10.09
C PRO A 673 -18.71 35.55 9.79
N ASP A 674 -18.13 36.33 10.71
CA ASP A 674 -16.84 37.01 10.48
C ASP A 674 -15.64 36.10 10.80
N ASN A 675 -15.86 34.97 11.48
CA ASN A 675 -14.81 34.04 11.88
C ASN A 675 -15.13 32.58 11.50
N MET A 676 -14.85 32.24 10.25
CA MET A 676 -15.24 30.97 9.65
C MET A 676 -14.62 29.72 10.31
N LEU A 677 -13.48 29.85 10.99
CA LEU A 677 -12.78 28.71 11.62
C LEU A 677 -13.30 28.38 13.02
N THR A 678 -13.78 29.38 13.77
CA THR A 678 -14.29 29.18 15.14
C THR A 678 -15.80 29.32 15.27
N THR A 679 -16.49 29.60 14.17
CA THR A 679 -17.95 29.75 14.15
C THR A 679 -18.64 28.40 14.36
N GLY A 680 -19.76 28.43 15.11
CA GLY A 680 -20.68 27.31 15.21
C GLY A 680 -21.65 27.30 14.04
N ILE A 681 -22.10 26.10 13.66
CA ILE A 681 -23.13 25.90 12.63
C ILE A 681 -24.45 25.56 13.32
N GLU A 682 -25.46 26.41 13.17
CA GLU A 682 -26.83 26.16 13.60
C GLU A 682 -27.70 25.70 12.43
N VAL A 683 -28.49 24.64 12.66
CA VAL A 683 -29.45 24.12 11.68
C VAL A 683 -30.85 24.63 12.02
N GLU A 684 -31.41 25.48 11.16
CA GLU A 684 -32.80 25.93 11.25
C GLU A 684 -33.69 25.08 10.33
N ALA A 685 -34.68 24.39 10.91
CA ALA A 685 -35.60 23.52 10.18
C ALA A 685 -37.06 23.95 10.45
N ARG A 686 -37.80 24.30 9.40
CA ARG A 686 -39.21 24.70 9.45
C ARG A 686 -40.08 23.72 8.65
N PRO A 687 -40.70 22.71 9.29
CA PRO A 687 -41.68 21.84 8.64
C PRO A 687 -42.97 22.59 8.25
N PRO A 688 -43.74 22.08 7.28
CA PRO A 688 -44.98 22.72 6.83
C PRO A 688 -45.97 22.93 7.98
N GLY A 689 -46.44 24.17 8.16
CA GLY A 689 -47.45 24.54 9.15
C GLY A 689 -46.93 24.90 10.56
N LYS A 690 -45.62 24.93 10.83
CA LYS A 690 -45.05 25.28 12.15
C LYS A 690 -43.97 26.38 12.06
N LYS A 691 -43.95 27.30 13.04
CA LYS A 691 -42.98 28.41 13.16
C LYS A 691 -41.77 28.10 14.06
N ILE A 692 -41.13 26.93 13.93
CA ILE A 692 -40.13 26.49 14.92
C ILE A 692 -38.71 26.87 14.50
N LYS A 693 -37.90 27.32 15.48
CA LYS A 693 -36.55 27.91 15.31
C LYS A 693 -35.40 27.14 15.98
N ARG A 694 -35.65 26.06 16.73
CA ARG A 694 -34.59 25.27 17.39
C ARG A 694 -34.89 23.78 17.30
N LEU A 695 -33.87 22.99 16.94
CA LEU A 695 -33.91 21.52 16.81
C LEU A 695 -34.53 20.82 18.03
N SER A 696 -34.33 21.33 19.25
CA SER A 696 -34.81 20.72 20.49
C SER A 696 -36.35 20.59 20.58
N LEU A 697 -37.10 21.44 19.86
CA LEU A 697 -38.57 21.50 19.88
C LEU A 697 -39.26 20.65 18.81
N LEU A 698 -38.50 19.90 18.01
CA LEU A 698 -39.03 19.00 16.98
C LEU A 698 -39.42 17.62 17.54
N SER A 699 -40.38 16.97 16.89
CA SER A 699 -40.74 15.56 17.14
C SER A 699 -39.53 14.64 16.92
N GLY A 700 -39.47 13.48 17.58
CA GLY A 700 -38.36 12.51 17.42
C GLY A 700 -38.14 12.09 15.96
N GLY A 701 -39.22 11.91 15.19
CA GLY A 701 -39.13 11.63 13.74
C GLY A 701 -38.67 12.83 12.91
N GLU A 702 -39.12 14.05 13.25
CA GLU A 702 -38.71 15.29 12.56
C GLU A 702 -37.22 15.62 12.81
N LYS A 703 -36.70 15.35 14.02
CA LYS A 703 -35.28 15.50 14.37
C LYS A 703 -34.41 14.54 13.55
N SER A 704 -34.82 13.28 13.48
CA SER A 704 -34.09 12.24 12.74
C SER A 704 -34.05 12.57 11.25
N LEU A 705 -35.18 12.97 10.66
CA LEU A 705 -35.21 13.35 9.24
C LEU A 705 -34.41 14.61 8.94
N THR A 706 -34.36 15.59 9.86
CA THR A 706 -33.53 16.79 9.70
C THR A 706 -32.03 16.47 9.75
N ALA A 707 -31.63 15.55 10.64
CA ALA A 707 -30.25 15.08 10.71
C ALA A 707 -29.86 14.30 9.44
N VAL A 708 -30.74 13.45 8.94
CA VAL A 708 -30.53 12.72 7.69
C VAL A 708 -30.48 13.68 6.50
N ALA A 709 -31.32 14.72 6.46
CA ALA A 709 -31.25 15.77 5.44
C ALA A 709 -29.88 16.47 5.44
N MET A 710 -29.31 16.75 6.63
CA MET A 710 -27.98 17.34 6.77
C MET A 710 -26.88 16.40 6.24
N LEU A 711 -26.94 15.12 6.60
CA LEU A 711 -25.98 14.12 6.10
C LEU A 711 -26.05 13.98 4.58
N VAL A 712 -27.24 13.88 4.01
CA VAL A 712 -27.45 13.79 2.56
C VAL A 712 -26.97 15.06 1.84
N ALA A 713 -27.17 16.24 2.44
CA ALA A 713 -26.65 17.50 1.88
C ALA A 713 -25.12 17.53 1.84
N ILE A 714 -24.46 17.04 2.90
CA ILE A 714 -23.00 16.89 2.93
C ILE A 714 -22.55 15.91 1.83
N PHE A 715 -23.23 14.78 1.68
CA PHE A 715 -22.89 13.76 0.68
C PHE A 715 -23.08 14.26 -0.75
N ARG A 716 -24.12 15.06 -1.02
CA ARG A 716 -24.32 15.69 -2.34
C ARG A 716 -23.28 16.78 -2.62
N ALA A 717 -22.90 17.57 -1.63
CA ALA A 717 -21.88 18.61 -1.77
C ALA A 717 -20.49 18.02 -2.00
N ARG A 718 -20.16 16.89 -1.36
CA ARG A 718 -18.87 16.20 -1.46
C ARG A 718 -19.08 14.68 -1.59
N PRO A 719 -19.30 14.18 -2.83
CA PRO A 719 -19.56 12.77 -3.06
C PRO A 719 -18.32 11.93 -2.71
N SER A 720 -18.54 10.90 -1.91
CA SER A 720 -17.58 9.85 -1.60
C SER A 720 -17.83 8.65 -2.51
N PRO A 721 -16.82 7.79 -2.76
CA PRO A 721 -16.97 6.62 -3.63
C PRO A 721 -18.08 5.66 -3.15
N PHE A 722 -18.24 5.50 -1.84
CA PHE A 722 -19.30 4.71 -1.24
C PHE A 722 -19.75 5.28 0.12
N TYR A 723 -20.96 4.92 0.52
CA TYR A 723 -21.55 5.25 1.82
C TYR A 723 -22.10 4.00 2.49
N VAL A 724 -21.89 3.87 3.80
CA VAL A 724 -22.45 2.79 4.63
C VAL A 724 -23.45 3.41 5.60
N MET A 725 -24.66 2.87 5.63
CA MET A 725 -25.72 3.31 6.53
C MET A 725 -26.30 2.11 7.27
N ASP A 726 -26.36 2.20 8.59
CA ASP A 726 -26.82 1.13 9.47
C ASP A 726 -28.08 1.58 10.23
N GLU A 727 -29.22 0.95 9.93
CA GLU A 727 -30.53 1.17 10.55
C GLU A 727 -30.98 2.65 10.68
N VAL A 728 -30.55 3.50 9.75
CA VAL A 728 -30.83 4.95 9.75
C VAL A 728 -32.33 5.29 9.70
N GLU A 729 -33.14 4.35 9.22
CA GLU A 729 -34.59 4.47 9.08
C GLU A 729 -35.41 3.88 10.24
N ALA A 730 -34.78 3.27 11.26
CA ALA A 730 -35.48 2.54 12.32
C ALA A 730 -36.46 3.38 13.16
N ALA A 731 -36.30 4.71 13.17
CA ALA A 731 -37.16 5.65 13.91
C ALA A 731 -38.13 6.44 13.03
N LEU A 732 -38.28 6.09 11.74
CA LEU A 732 -39.12 6.82 10.78
C LEU A 732 -40.48 6.13 10.57
N ASP A 733 -41.51 6.92 10.30
CA ASP A 733 -42.84 6.42 9.91
C ASP A 733 -42.90 6.09 8.40
N ASP A 734 -43.92 5.34 7.96
CA ASP A 734 -44.07 4.88 6.56
C ASP A 734 -44.09 6.00 5.51
N VAL A 735 -44.46 7.21 5.92
CA VAL A 735 -44.52 8.38 5.03
C VAL A 735 -43.13 8.99 4.88
N ASN A 736 -42.40 9.20 5.98
CA ASN A 736 -41.06 9.77 5.95
C ASN A 736 -40.02 8.76 5.46
N LEU A 737 -40.22 7.46 5.69
CA LEU A 737 -39.41 6.40 5.11
C LEU A 737 -39.44 6.47 3.57
N ARG A 738 -40.62 6.55 2.96
CA ARG A 738 -40.72 6.71 1.49
C ARG A 738 -40.03 7.95 0.93
N ARG A 739 -40.02 9.05 1.70
CA ARG A 739 -39.31 10.28 1.31
C ARG A 739 -37.81 10.13 1.39
N LEU A 740 -37.32 9.43 2.42
CA LEU A 740 -35.90 9.08 2.54
C LEU A 740 -35.43 8.20 1.39
N LEU A 741 -36.23 7.19 1.02
CA LEU A 741 -35.92 6.28 -0.09
C LEU A 741 -35.80 7.01 -1.43
N ALA A 742 -36.65 8.01 -1.69
CA ALA A 742 -36.55 8.83 -2.89
C ALA A 742 -35.23 9.63 -2.96
N LEU A 743 -34.67 10.06 -1.81
CA LEU A 743 -33.35 10.69 -1.77
C LEU A 743 -32.22 9.68 -1.99
N PHE A 744 -32.34 8.47 -1.45
CA PHE A 744 -31.36 7.41 -1.68
C PHE A 744 -31.30 7.00 -3.15
N GLU A 745 -32.44 6.96 -3.85
CA GLU A 745 -32.46 6.72 -5.30
C GLU A 745 -31.69 7.81 -6.07
N GLN A 746 -31.77 9.08 -5.65
CA GLN A 746 -31.01 10.17 -6.27
C GLN A 746 -29.51 10.09 -5.96
N LEU A 747 -29.14 9.76 -4.72
CA LEU A 747 -27.73 9.60 -4.31
C LEU A 747 -27.06 8.42 -5.04
N ARG A 748 -27.83 7.35 -5.31
CA ARG A 748 -27.38 6.15 -6.01
C ARG A 748 -26.85 6.44 -7.42
N GLU A 749 -27.30 7.51 -8.07
CA GLU A 749 -26.82 7.87 -9.42
C GLU A 749 -25.32 8.24 -9.45
N ARG A 750 -24.75 8.64 -8.31
CA ARG A 750 -23.38 9.17 -8.24
C ARG A 750 -22.47 8.43 -7.27
N SER A 751 -23.02 7.69 -6.31
CA SER A 751 -22.25 7.02 -5.25
C SER A 751 -22.83 5.65 -4.91
N GLN A 752 -21.96 4.70 -4.53
CA GLN A 752 -22.39 3.40 -4.06
C GLN A 752 -23.00 3.49 -2.64
N LEU A 753 -24.16 2.86 -2.43
CA LEU A 753 -24.86 2.86 -1.15
C LEU A 753 -24.92 1.43 -0.59
N ILE A 754 -24.41 1.23 0.63
CA ILE A 754 -24.51 -0.01 1.40
C ILE A 754 -25.43 0.28 2.58
N ILE A 755 -26.63 -0.29 2.57
CA ILE A 755 -27.65 -0.05 3.59
C ILE A 755 -27.93 -1.35 4.35
N ILE A 756 -27.78 -1.31 5.67
CA ILE A 756 -28.16 -2.39 6.58
C ILE A 756 -29.54 -2.01 7.16
N THR A 757 -30.55 -2.83 6.85
CA THR A 757 -31.94 -2.53 7.17
C THR A 757 -32.74 -3.80 7.43
N HIS A 758 -33.77 -3.69 8.28
CA HIS A 758 -34.83 -4.69 8.42
C HIS A 758 -36.17 -4.24 7.80
N GLN A 759 -36.22 -3.02 7.22
CA GLN A 759 -37.43 -2.42 6.66
C GLN A 759 -37.64 -2.85 5.21
N LYS A 760 -38.79 -3.49 4.92
CA LYS A 760 -39.12 -3.97 3.58
C LYS A 760 -39.11 -2.88 2.50
N PRO A 761 -39.66 -1.66 2.73
CA PRO A 761 -39.64 -0.61 1.70
C PRO A 761 -38.22 -0.21 1.28
N THR A 762 -37.25 -0.26 2.20
CA THR A 762 -35.84 0.02 1.91
C THR A 762 -35.20 -1.08 1.08
N MET A 763 -35.56 -2.34 1.34
CA MET A 763 -35.10 -3.48 0.54
C MET A 763 -35.62 -3.42 -0.90
N GLU A 764 -36.83 -2.90 -1.14
CA GLU A 764 -37.45 -2.84 -2.47
C GLU A 764 -36.75 -1.91 -3.47
N ILE A 765 -35.99 -0.91 -2.99
CA ILE A 765 -35.23 0.00 -3.84
C ILE A 765 -33.81 -0.46 -4.14
N ALA A 766 -33.32 -1.50 -3.43
CA ALA A 766 -31.96 -2.00 -3.57
C ALA A 766 -31.77 -2.77 -4.88
N ASP A 767 -30.59 -2.66 -5.49
CA ASP A 767 -30.23 -3.45 -6.68
C ASP A 767 -29.78 -4.87 -6.29
N ALA A 768 -29.12 -4.99 -5.13
CA ALA A 768 -28.70 -6.25 -4.54
C ALA A 768 -29.03 -6.28 -3.05
N LEU A 769 -29.54 -7.42 -2.58
CA LEU A 769 -29.73 -7.75 -1.18
C LEU A 769 -28.68 -8.76 -0.75
N TYR A 770 -28.06 -8.50 0.40
CA TYR A 770 -27.19 -9.44 1.09
C TYR A 770 -27.87 -9.84 2.40
N GLY A 771 -28.50 -11.01 2.41
CA GLY A 771 -29.12 -11.62 3.58
C GLY A 771 -28.09 -12.31 4.45
N VAL A 772 -28.02 -11.92 5.71
CA VAL A 772 -27.11 -12.51 6.70
C VAL A 772 -27.91 -13.50 7.56
N THR A 773 -27.55 -14.78 7.53
CA THR A 773 -28.19 -15.84 8.31
C THR A 773 -27.19 -16.43 9.31
N MET A 774 -27.65 -16.69 10.53
CA MET A 774 -26.82 -17.32 11.57
C MET A 774 -27.30 -18.76 11.74
N ARG A 775 -26.39 -19.73 11.57
CA ARG A 775 -26.69 -21.14 11.85
C ARG A 775 -26.59 -21.42 13.35
N ASP A 776 -27.15 -22.53 13.80
CA ASP A 776 -27.18 -22.94 15.22
C ASP A 776 -25.79 -23.12 15.87
N ASP A 777 -24.72 -23.10 15.07
CA ASP A 777 -23.31 -23.15 15.48
C ASP A 777 -22.66 -21.77 15.68
N GLY A 778 -23.41 -20.67 15.52
CA GLY A 778 -22.92 -19.30 15.67
C GLY A 778 -22.07 -18.79 14.50
N ILE A 779 -22.01 -19.55 13.39
CA ILE A 779 -21.33 -19.14 12.16
C ILE A 779 -22.32 -18.38 11.27
N THR A 780 -21.93 -17.15 10.91
CA THR A 780 -22.71 -16.27 10.06
C THR A 780 -22.45 -16.58 8.59
N GLN A 781 -23.49 -16.91 7.82
CA GLN A 781 -23.46 -17.15 6.38
C GLN A 781 -24.19 -16.02 5.65
N VAL A 782 -23.54 -15.45 4.62
CA VAL A 782 -24.12 -14.41 3.75
C VAL A 782 -24.70 -15.07 2.50
N ILE A 783 -25.92 -14.68 2.15
CA ILE A 783 -26.64 -15.10 0.95
C ILE A 783 -26.94 -13.83 0.16
N SER A 784 -26.60 -13.77 -1.13
CA SER A 784 -26.87 -12.62 -1.99
C SER A 784 -28.01 -12.91 -2.96
N GLN A 785 -28.81 -11.88 -3.25
CA GLN A 785 -29.91 -11.91 -4.22
C GLN A 785 -30.04 -10.54 -4.90
N ARG A 786 -30.01 -10.47 -6.24
CA ARG A 786 -30.29 -9.22 -6.97
C ARG A 786 -31.78 -9.04 -7.24
N LEU A 787 -32.27 -7.79 -7.16
CA LEU A 787 -33.70 -7.45 -7.24
C LEU A 787 -34.09 -6.68 -8.50
N ARG A 788 -33.23 -5.79 -9.02
CA ARG A 788 -33.47 -5.03 -10.25
C ARG A 788 -32.48 -5.50 -11.31
N GLY A 789 -33.01 -5.86 -12.48
CA GLY A 789 -32.24 -6.31 -13.64
C GLY A 789 -31.37 -5.19 -14.20
N GLN A 790 -30.19 -5.02 -13.61
CA GLN A 790 -28.95 -4.63 -14.26
C GLN A 790 -27.89 -5.58 -13.72
N GLU A 791 -27.33 -6.39 -14.61
CA GLU A 791 -26.27 -7.33 -14.29
C GLU A 791 -25.00 -6.58 -13.87
N LEU A 792 -24.68 -6.60 -12.57
CA LEU A 792 -23.36 -6.23 -12.06
C LEU A 792 -22.88 -7.25 -11.04
N VAL A 793 -22.23 -8.30 -11.60
CA VAL A 793 -21.21 -9.17 -10.98
C VAL A 793 -21.00 -9.02 -9.47
N ALA A 794 -21.62 -9.82 -8.58
CA ALA A 794 -21.31 -9.79 -7.17
C ALA A 794 -19.97 -10.49 -6.96
N SER A 795 -18.88 -9.73 -6.82
CA SER A 795 -17.61 -10.25 -6.30
C SER A 795 -17.65 -10.18 -4.77
N GLY A 796 -17.95 -11.31 -4.14
CA GLY A 796 -17.60 -11.55 -2.74
C GLY A 796 -16.27 -12.27 -2.65
N THR A 797 -15.45 -11.85 -1.69
CA THR A 797 -14.22 -12.45 -1.14
C THR A 797 -12.91 -12.30 -1.94
N ASN A 798 -12.25 -11.15 -1.73
CA ASN A 798 -11.19 -11.07 -0.71
C ASN A 798 -11.48 -9.90 0.23
#